data_AF-A0A8H5CWP1-F1
#
_entry.id   AF-A0A8H5CWP1-F1
#
_cell.length_a   1.000
_cell.length_b   1.000
_cell.length_c   1.000
_cell.angle_alpha   90.00
_cell.angle_beta   90.00
_cell.angle_gamma   90.00
#
_symmetry.space_group_name_H-M   'P 1'
#
loop_
_entity.id
_entity.type
_entity.pdbx_description
1 polymer ?
#
loop_
_entity_poly.entity_id
_entity_poly.type
_entity_poly.pdbx_seq_one_letter_code
_entity_poly.pdbx_strand_id
1 'polypeptide(L)'
;MSNESPFPSPPRGMIALPAASEQDWQPILHSSNQVVLWNPKSHALSISRFSNNHGLTVQDNACPYCRRVLPDGFEHDTSEHTDYDAADPTQHTRRPEYFQLLSVANESTSGPPPLTAHEDNEHTGSQEEGTSRAFPPNTMAEGYFDRFFQEEYKLGMGANGSVFLCQHMLDGNSLGHFAVKKIAVGESHSYLLNILREVRLLERLHHPNIITYHHAWLETCQFSSFGPRVPTLHVLMQWAEGGSLDDFIDIRLGRGSPHVHINPFGAFPPSPTPETSTAVPESRSSSSDMLPPIPDVHSRSARIRAFRAYQRASPAEQERMRRETLVTNGRIPGRRTQSLKAVHLLSADEVKSLFRDVVEGLHFLHDRSILHLDLKPGNVLLTWDEGKLIPRAMLSDFGTSRDMIASNPVRSGNTGTLEYSSPESLPSPHTGVLYEINSKSDMWSLGMILHKLLFFKLPYRYAADGDRDDDLSGPQRTERRSRLGESEKLERLEQEVRSYPGANPDFATAFEARRLSSNFLILLEGLLNKVPNTRPSCGRISQAIKEGKLDPLKENLNPSSLSSLIPLKRDSFGMDAIIESSPDSDVQGELQEQLQETRDIAFVSDSDDTSGSTPPRKSPILGLPSPADSFDSVDGTQNDTQATTLRARWRKRVLRLLARHREPLTRLMKSSVLVGKSLNHVFELVWFSSAVDSTPDYNRSLYTPLAELDPEVKELIDQETWRQYTGLELIASENLTGLATMEATGSIFTNKYSEGTPSARYYGGTEYIDKLEKLCQKRALAAFNLDPEKWGVNVQPYSGSTANFAVMTALIKPHDRLMGLRLCDGGHVTHGHYTSAQRKLSAASVYFESHPYSVKPETSMVDYISLASQAKICRPRLIICGASAYPRDWNYATIREVADNVGAWVMADIAHLSGLVAAQEVNDPFEYCDIVTTTTHKTLRGPRAGLIFFRKNHPRAPDLERRINETVSPICQSGPHNNTIAAVATSLLQVCRPEWKAYAKQVILNAQTLAEALKAYGYTLVTDGTDTHLIIWDLRPQDLTGSKVQALCDLLGIAINKTAVSDDTSAHAPHGIRLGTSALTSRDMNEDAIKIVAGFLHRAIQLASLLQQEAGTKILKDFARVATCQEGSNQGHVQVKQLRQEVRTFAMKWPLPGVDVTKLKQPAGYFEVC
;
A
#
# COMPACT_ATOMS: atom_id res chain seq x y z
N MET A 1 -26.37 -1.06 58.44
CA MET A 1 -25.81 -0.11 59.42
C MET A 1 -24.36 0.11 59.01
N SER A 2 -23.89 1.33 58.71
CA SER A 2 -24.59 2.63 58.61
C SER A 2 -23.83 3.53 57.60
N ASN A 3 -24.39 4.69 57.27
CA ASN A 3 -23.73 5.69 56.41
C ASN A 3 -22.41 6.20 56.99
N GLU A 4 -21.49 6.64 56.14
CA GLU A 4 -20.94 8.01 56.20
C GLU A 4 -20.34 8.46 54.86
N SER A 5 -19.89 9.72 54.75
CA SER A 5 -19.61 10.42 53.48
C SER A 5 -18.29 11.26 53.54
N PRO A 6 -17.99 12.31 52.73
CA PRO A 6 -16.86 12.19 51.79
C PRO A 6 -15.78 13.31 51.80
N PHE A 7 -14.64 13.02 51.14
CA PHE A 7 -13.53 13.93 50.75
C PHE A 7 -12.67 14.54 51.89
N PRO A 8 -11.47 15.13 51.61
CA PRO A 8 -10.64 15.12 50.39
C PRO A 8 -9.21 14.55 50.61
N SER A 9 -8.39 14.48 49.54
CA SER A 9 -6.96 14.11 49.61
C SER A 9 -6.01 15.28 49.29
N PRO A 10 -5.07 15.63 50.19
CA PRO A 10 -3.90 16.49 49.94
C PRO A 10 -2.67 15.62 49.48
N PRO A 11 -1.48 16.18 49.14
CA PRO A 11 -0.81 15.76 47.90
C PRO A 11 0.31 14.72 48.04
N ARG A 12 0.68 14.11 46.91
CA ARG A 12 1.93 13.33 46.76
C ARG A 12 3.14 14.25 46.97
N GLY A 13 4.03 13.88 47.87
CA GLY A 13 5.31 14.56 48.07
C GLY A 13 6.22 14.44 46.84
N MET A 14 6.99 15.49 46.56
CA MET A 14 8.08 15.46 45.58
C MET A 14 9.33 14.91 46.25
N ILE A 15 9.93 13.85 45.70
CA ILE A 15 11.33 13.51 46.00
C ILE A 15 12.20 14.37 45.09
N ALA A 16 13.01 15.25 45.68
CA ALA A 16 13.99 16.02 44.95
C ALA A 16 15.21 15.14 44.62
N LEU A 17 15.57 15.07 43.34
CA LEU A 17 16.93 14.67 42.96
C LEU A 17 17.91 15.76 43.42
N PRO A 18 19.13 15.42 43.85
CA PRO A 18 20.16 16.44 44.09
C PRO A 18 20.41 17.21 42.80
N ALA A 19 20.43 18.54 42.89
CA ALA A 19 20.73 19.38 41.73
C ALA A 19 22.20 19.16 41.32
N ALA A 20 22.40 18.44 40.22
CA ALA A 20 23.71 18.41 39.55
C ALA A 20 24.13 19.87 39.30
N SER A 21 25.29 20.26 39.83
CA SER A 21 25.71 21.66 39.82
C SER A 21 25.79 22.20 38.39
N GLU A 22 25.54 23.50 38.20
CA GLU A 22 25.62 24.13 36.86
C GLU A 22 27.02 23.98 36.22
N GLN A 23 28.04 23.62 37.00
CA GLN A 23 29.41 23.34 36.57
C GLN A 23 29.55 22.00 35.81
N ASP A 24 28.60 21.06 35.93
CA ASP A 24 28.67 19.75 35.26
C ASP A 24 28.20 19.79 33.79
N TRP A 25 27.47 20.83 33.35
CA TRP A 25 26.87 20.85 32.01
C TRP A 25 27.76 21.55 30.96
N GLN A 26 28.20 20.79 29.96
CA GLN A 26 29.13 21.28 28.92
C GLN A 26 28.38 21.63 27.62
N PRO A 27 28.70 22.75 26.95
CA PRO A 27 28.09 23.11 25.67
C PRO A 27 28.71 22.29 24.52
N ILE A 28 27.86 21.57 23.78
CA ILE A 28 28.28 20.73 22.65
C ILE A 28 27.82 21.26 21.30
N LEU A 29 26.92 22.25 21.28
CA LEU A 29 26.48 22.93 20.07
C LEU A 29 26.08 24.37 20.35
N HIS A 30 26.55 25.30 19.52
CA HIS A 30 26.08 26.69 19.51
C HIS A 30 25.33 27.00 18.21
N SER A 31 24.18 27.66 18.35
CA SER A 31 23.42 28.29 17.26
C SER A 31 22.96 29.67 17.74
N SER A 32 22.63 30.59 16.83
CA SER A 32 22.63 32.04 17.08
C SER A 32 21.74 32.55 18.23
N ASN A 33 20.82 31.73 18.76
CA ASN A 33 20.01 32.03 19.95
C ASN A 33 19.86 30.83 20.92
N GLN A 34 20.55 29.70 20.70
CA GLN A 34 20.34 28.44 21.43
C GLN A 34 21.64 27.64 21.58
N VAL A 35 21.81 26.98 22.73
CA VAL A 35 22.96 26.12 23.03
C VAL A 35 22.47 24.76 23.49
N VAL A 36 23.01 23.68 22.91
CA VAL A 36 22.79 22.31 23.40
C VAL A 36 23.83 22.02 24.47
N LEU A 37 23.36 21.66 25.66
CA LEU A 37 24.16 21.26 26.80
C LEU A 37 24.12 19.73 26.93
N TRP A 38 25.26 19.15 27.32
CA TRP A 38 25.43 17.73 27.60
C TRP A 38 26.00 17.55 29.01
N ASN A 39 25.53 16.53 29.72
CA ASN A 39 26.07 16.17 31.03
C ASN A 39 26.99 14.94 30.90
N PRO A 40 28.26 15.01 31.32
CA PRO A 40 29.22 13.91 31.16
C PRO A 40 29.00 12.74 32.13
N LYS A 41 28.24 12.93 33.21
CA LYS A 41 27.94 11.89 34.22
C LYS A 41 26.67 11.10 33.89
N SER A 42 25.69 11.74 33.27
CA SER A 42 24.38 11.13 32.95
C SER A 42 24.09 11.00 31.46
N HIS A 43 25.00 11.47 30.60
CA HIS A 43 24.87 11.56 29.14
C HIS A 43 23.65 12.36 28.61
N ALA A 44 22.91 13.01 29.50
CA ALA A 44 21.68 13.73 29.20
C ALA A 44 21.94 14.96 28.30
N LEU A 45 20.97 15.28 27.45
CA LEU A 45 20.95 16.46 26.60
C LEU A 45 19.86 17.45 27.02
N SER A 46 20.19 18.75 27.02
CA SER A 46 19.22 19.84 27.24
C SER A 46 19.51 21.04 26.33
N ILE A 47 18.57 22.00 26.23
CA ILE A 47 18.75 23.20 25.38
C ILE A 47 18.53 24.49 26.18
N SER A 48 19.59 25.29 26.35
CA SER A 48 19.47 26.64 26.88
C SER A 48 19.26 27.69 25.77
N ARG A 49 18.79 28.89 26.14
CA ARG A 49 18.73 30.09 25.27
C ARG A 49 19.69 31.13 25.84
N PHE A 50 20.56 31.69 25.01
CA PHE A 50 21.43 32.79 25.44
C PHE A 50 20.60 34.08 25.60
N SER A 51 20.57 34.63 26.81
CA SER A 51 20.09 35.98 27.09
C SER A 51 21.28 36.90 27.34
N ASN A 52 21.56 37.83 26.41
CA ASN A 52 22.59 38.84 26.62
C ASN A 52 22.16 39.78 27.77
N ASN A 53 22.72 39.57 28.97
CA ASN A 53 22.66 40.51 30.08
C ASN A 53 23.77 40.25 31.12
N HIS A 54 24.98 40.70 30.82
CA HIS A 54 25.99 40.97 31.87
C HIS A 54 25.99 42.46 32.20
N GLY A 55 25.17 42.83 33.19
CA GLY A 55 25.10 44.15 33.80
C GLY A 55 24.95 43.98 35.31
N LEU A 56 25.94 44.47 36.07
CA LEU A 56 26.10 44.22 37.51
C LEU A 56 24.99 44.88 38.35
N THR A 57 24.48 44.19 39.39
CA THR A 57 24.65 44.52 40.84
C THR A 57 23.55 43.96 41.76
N VAL A 58 23.87 43.94 43.07
CA VAL A 58 22.99 43.76 44.26
C VAL A 58 22.64 42.32 44.66
N GLN A 59 22.45 42.12 45.96
CA GLN A 59 22.46 40.87 46.73
C GLN A 59 21.08 40.40 47.21
N ASP A 60 20.96 39.08 47.38
CA ASP A 60 20.22 38.32 48.41
C ASP A 60 18.69 38.44 48.64
N ASN A 61 18.14 37.34 49.17
CA ASN A 61 16.87 37.19 49.88
C ASN A 61 15.54 37.46 49.14
N ALA A 62 15.21 36.62 48.14
CA ALA A 62 13.84 36.50 47.62
C ALA A 62 13.47 35.07 47.15
N CYS A 63 12.27 34.60 47.51
CA CYS A 63 11.72 33.31 47.09
C CYS A 63 11.53 33.23 45.56
N PRO A 64 12.02 32.18 44.87
CA PRO A 64 12.09 32.13 43.40
C PRO A 64 10.73 32.10 42.69
N TYR A 65 9.63 31.74 43.37
CA TYR A 65 8.28 31.68 42.76
C TYR A 65 7.41 32.93 42.99
N CYS A 66 7.68 33.74 44.02
CA CYS A 66 6.81 34.87 44.38
C CYS A 66 7.53 36.14 44.84
N ARG A 67 8.88 36.13 44.85
CA ARG A 67 9.76 37.25 45.26
C ARG A 67 9.51 37.83 46.65
N ARG A 68 8.94 37.05 47.58
CA ARG A 68 8.90 37.40 49.02
C ARG A 68 10.13 36.89 49.75
N VAL A 69 10.62 37.64 50.73
CA VAL A 69 11.68 37.22 51.65
C VAL A 69 11.23 36.00 52.46
N LEU A 70 12.14 35.07 52.77
CA LEU A 70 11.90 33.91 53.64
C LEU A 70 12.58 34.12 55.01
N PRO A 71 12.01 33.62 56.14
CA PRO A 71 12.68 33.62 57.45
C PRO A 71 13.56 32.37 57.65
N ASP A 72 14.54 32.48 58.55
CA ASP A 72 15.53 31.43 58.81
C ASP A 72 15.05 30.29 59.72
N GLY A 73 15.61 29.09 59.49
CA GLY A 73 15.66 27.98 60.45
C GLY A 73 14.63 26.87 60.25
N PHE A 74 15.04 25.79 59.57
CA PHE A 74 14.50 24.44 59.80
C PHE A 74 15.53 23.39 59.38
N GLU A 75 15.87 22.47 60.30
CA GLU A 75 16.87 21.41 60.11
C GLU A 75 16.21 20.08 59.72
N HIS A 76 17.05 19.08 59.39
CA HIS A 76 16.64 17.78 58.86
C HIS A 76 17.43 16.69 59.60
N ASP A 77 16.78 15.69 60.20
CA ASP A 77 17.49 14.51 60.72
C ASP A 77 16.61 13.26 60.89
N THR A 78 17.24 12.07 60.84
CA THR A 78 16.84 10.72 61.34
C THR A 78 15.42 10.13 61.07
N SER A 79 15.22 8.82 60.87
CA SER A 79 16.12 7.68 60.52
C SER A 79 15.31 6.38 60.26
N GLU A 80 16.01 5.34 59.81
CA GLU A 80 15.71 3.89 59.95
C GLU A 80 14.65 3.19 59.06
N HIS A 81 14.83 1.87 58.93
CA HIS A 81 14.14 0.93 58.05
C HIS A 81 13.23 -0.03 58.86
N THR A 82 12.24 -0.67 58.22
CA THR A 82 12.23 -2.15 57.98
C THR A 82 10.98 -2.64 57.22
N ASP A 83 11.25 -3.40 56.16
CA ASP A 83 10.62 -4.61 55.60
C ASP A 83 9.12 -4.91 55.76
N TYR A 84 8.48 -5.38 54.67
CA TYR A 84 7.97 -6.77 54.59
C TYR A 84 7.73 -7.22 53.13
N ASP A 85 8.08 -8.48 52.82
CA ASP A 85 7.97 -9.12 51.50
C ASP A 85 6.56 -9.60 51.12
N ALA A 86 6.26 -9.57 49.81
CA ALA A 86 5.60 -10.67 49.09
C ALA A 86 5.79 -10.51 47.56
N ALA A 87 6.26 -11.55 46.87
CA ALA A 87 6.54 -11.50 45.42
C ALA A 87 5.52 -12.31 44.58
N ASP A 88 5.18 -11.79 43.39
CA ASP A 88 4.46 -12.50 42.32
C ASP A 88 5.13 -12.20 40.95
N PRO A 89 5.80 -13.17 40.31
CA PRO A 89 6.68 -12.92 39.17
C PRO A 89 5.99 -13.01 37.80
N THR A 90 4.91 -12.25 37.57
CA THR A 90 4.20 -12.24 36.26
C THR A 90 3.79 -10.86 35.72
N GLN A 91 4.21 -9.75 36.32
CA GLN A 91 3.88 -8.39 35.84
C GLN A 91 5.12 -7.66 35.30
N HIS A 92 5.01 -7.08 34.09
CA HIS A 92 6.11 -6.39 33.38
C HIS A 92 6.37 -4.96 33.89
N THR A 93 6.25 -4.74 35.20
CA THR A 93 6.26 -3.40 35.79
C THR A 93 7.69 -2.96 36.13
N ARG A 94 8.11 -1.82 35.57
CA ARG A 94 9.40 -1.13 35.85
C ARG A 94 9.68 -0.99 37.36
N ARG A 95 10.91 -1.28 37.81
CA ARG A 95 11.30 -1.12 39.23
C ARG A 95 11.11 0.34 39.72
N PRO A 96 10.69 0.57 40.97
CA PRO A 96 10.44 1.93 41.48
C PRO A 96 11.65 2.88 41.43
N GLU A 97 12.85 2.36 41.71
CA GLU A 97 14.10 3.13 41.84
C GLU A 97 14.92 3.20 40.55
N TYR A 98 14.35 2.78 39.42
CA TYR A 98 15.01 2.61 38.12
C TYR A 98 15.98 3.74 37.73
N PHE A 99 15.58 5.00 37.89
CA PHE A 99 16.40 6.16 37.48
C PHE A 99 17.60 6.42 38.40
N GLN A 100 17.52 6.02 39.66
CA GLN A 100 18.64 6.10 40.60
C GLN A 100 19.69 5.01 40.29
N LEU A 101 19.22 3.80 39.95
CA LEU A 101 20.09 2.70 39.50
C LEU A 101 20.86 3.08 38.22
N LEU A 102 20.19 3.69 37.24
CA LEU A 102 20.83 4.14 36.00
C LEU A 102 21.87 5.25 36.24
N SER A 103 21.62 6.22 37.14
CA SER A 103 22.62 7.25 37.46
C SER A 103 23.84 6.67 38.20
N VAL A 104 23.63 5.79 39.19
CA VAL A 104 24.73 5.17 39.97
C VAL A 104 25.59 4.25 39.10
N ALA A 105 24.99 3.54 38.14
CA ALA A 105 25.72 2.68 37.19
C ALA A 105 26.62 3.46 36.21
N ASN A 106 26.26 4.72 35.91
CA ASN A 106 27.07 5.61 35.08
C ASN A 106 28.23 6.22 35.87
N GLU A 107 27.98 6.79 37.05
CA GLU A 107 29.01 7.40 37.90
C GLU A 107 30.15 6.42 38.21
N SER A 108 29.80 5.17 38.55
CA SER A 108 30.73 4.08 38.86
C SER A 108 31.57 3.57 37.69
N THR A 109 31.38 4.07 36.46
CA THR A 109 32.16 3.67 35.28
C THR A 109 32.69 4.85 34.46
N SER A 110 32.92 5.98 35.12
CA SER A 110 33.71 7.12 34.62
C SER A 110 35.22 6.80 34.52
N GLY A 111 35.57 5.77 33.75
CA GLY A 111 36.95 5.44 33.39
C GLY A 111 37.61 6.51 32.50
N PRO A 112 38.95 6.57 32.44
CA PRO A 112 39.67 7.55 31.63
C PRO A 112 39.36 7.37 30.12
N PRO A 113 39.45 8.45 29.31
CA PRO A 113 39.21 8.38 27.88
C PRO A 113 40.20 7.42 27.18
N PRO A 114 39.83 6.86 26.01
CA PRO A 114 40.63 5.82 25.35
C PRO A 114 42.08 6.26 25.07
N LEU A 115 43.04 5.58 25.70
CA LEU A 115 44.46 5.80 25.45
C LEU A 115 44.85 5.31 24.05
N THR A 116 45.69 6.09 23.37
CA THR A 116 46.16 5.81 22.01
C THR A 116 47.09 4.59 21.96
N ALA A 117 46.67 3.56 21.23
CA ALA A 117 47.53 2.43 20.88
C ALA A 117 48.24 2.67 19.53
N HIS A 118 49.51 3.02 19.62
CA HIS A 118 50.53 2.87 18.56
C HIS A 118 50.78 1.36 18.31
N GLU A 119 51.35 0.86 17.21
CA GLU A 119 51.87 1.48 15.98
C GLU A 119 51.96 0.38 14.89
N ASP A 120 51.90 0.75 13.60
CA ASP A 120 52.65 0.11 12.51
C ASP A 120 52.61 1.03 11.28
N ASN A 121 53.74 1.26 10.61
CA ASN A 121 53.96 2.49 9.85
C ASN A 121 54.95 2.35 8.68
N GLU A 122 54.48 2.52 7.43
CA GLU A 122 55.27 2.93 6.25
C GLU A 122 54.30 3.46 5.16
N HIS A 123 54.02 4.77 5.11
CA HIS A 123 54.77 5.82 4.37
C HIS A 123 54.54 5.87 2.84
N THR A 124 53.64 6.75 2.40
CA THR A 124 53.94 7.87 1.46
C THR A 124 52.80 8.91 1.48
N GLY A 125 53.11 10.18 1.18
CA GLY A 125 52.19 11.33 1.35
C GLY A 125 51.05 11.43 0.32
N SER A 126 50.21 12.47 0.33
CA SER A 126 50.45 13.85 0.83
C SER A 126 49.39 14.40 1.80
N GLN A 127 49.62 15.64 2.26
CA GLN A 127 48.68 16.44 3.06
C GLN A 127 47.43 16.82 2.24
N GLU A 128 46.26 16.96 2.89
CA GLU A 128 45.50 18.23 2.94
C GLU A 128 44.30 18.20 3.92
N GLU A 129 43.99 19.39 4.43
CA GLU A 129 42.81 19.92 5.15
C GLU A 129 41.98 19.06 6.14
N GLY A 130 41.80 19.61 7.36
CA GLY A 130 41.04 19.00 8.44
C GLY A 130 39.54 19.27 8.36
N THR A 131 38.73 18.22 8.25
CA THR A 131 37.27 18.29 8.40
C THR A 131 36.87 18.21 9.87
N SER A 132 36.29 19.29 10.40
CA SER A 132 35.62 19.24 11.71
C SER A 132 34.37 18.37 11.58
N ARG A 133 34.36 17.19 12.24
CA ARG A 133 33.12 16.43 12.43
C ARG A 133 32.08 17.30 13.15
N ALA A 134 30.81 17.09 12.82
CA ALA A 134 29.71 17.80 13.45
C ALA A 134 29.60 17.44 14.95
N PHE A 135 29.84 16.17 15.28
CA PHE A 135 29.76 15.65 16.64
C PHE A 135 31.11 15.03 17.05
N PRO A 136 31.87 15.67 17.95
CA PRO A 136 33.09 15.10 18.50
C PRO A 136 32.83 13.77 19.23
N PRO A 137 33.72 12.78 19.15
CA PRO A 137 33.55 11.52 19.89
C PRO A 137 33.36 11.72 21.40
N ASN A 138 34.04 12.72 21.97
CA ASN A 138 33.99 13.04 23.40
C ASN A 138 32.64 13.61 23.87
N THR A 139 31.70 13.91 22.95
CA THR A 139 30.34 14.38 23.27
C THR A 139 29.26 13.35 22.94
N MET A 140 29.65 12.10 22.67
CA MET A 140 28.79 10.96 22.34
C MET A 140 28.87 9.90 23.44
N ALA A 141 27.74 9.32 23.82
CA ALA A 141 27.65 8.25 24.82
C ALA A 141 27.88 6.87 24.17
N GLU A 142 29.09 6.65 23.67
CA GLU A 142 29.44 5.44 22.94
C GLU A 142 29.40 4.17 23.82
N GLY A 143 28.58 3.19 23.43
CA GLY A 143 28.37 1.94 24.16
C GLY A 143 27.27 2.01 25.23
N TYR A 144 26.53 3.13 25.32
CA TYR A 144 25.49 3.33 26.33
C TYR A 144 24.26 2.48 26.07
N PHE A 145 23.76 2.45 24.83
CA PHE A 145 22.61 1.60 24.47
C PHE A 145 22.93 0.13 24.72
N ASP A 146 24.01 -0.40 24.12
CA ASP A 146 24.34 -1.83 24.16
C ASP A 146 24.65 -2.36 25.58
N ARG A 147 25.04 -1.46 26.50
CA ARG A 147 25.33 -1.82 27.90
C ARG A 147 24.09 -1.85 28.80
N PHE A 148 23.16 -0.92 28.61
CA PHE A 148 22.00 -0.75 29.50
C PHE A 148 20.67 -1.22 28.90
N PHE A 149 20.61 -1.49 27.58
CA PHE A 149 19.39 -1.83 26.88
C PHE A 149 19.59 -2.99 25.91
N GLN A 150 18.85 -4.09 26.14
CA GLN A 150 18.70 -5.17 25.18
C GLN A 150 17.49 -4.88 24.28
N GLU A 151 17.71 -4.76 22.96
CA GLU A 151 16.63 -4.58 21.99
C GLU A 151 15.88 -5.91 21.79
N GLU A 152 14.57 -5.93 22.08
CA GLU A 152 13.72 -7.12 21.93
C GLU A 152 12.91 -7.11 20.62
N TYR A 153 12.24 -5.99 20.32
CA TYR A 153 11.32 -5.90 19.19
C TYR A 153 11.17 -4.48 18.66
N LYS A 154 10.95 -4.34 17.35
CA LYS A 154 10.65 -3.04 16.73
C LYS A 154 9.16 -2.70 16.88
N LEU A 155 8.83 -1.81 17.80
CA LEU A 155 7.47 -1.32 18.03
C LEU A 155 6.92 -0.49 16.86
N GLY A 156 7.76 0.21 16.09
CA GLY A 156 7.28 0.94 14.92
C GLY A 156 8.30 1.81 14.20
N MET A 157 7.80 2.62 13.26
CA MET A 157 8.55 3.64 12.54
C MET A 157 7.68 4.90 12.40
N GLY A 158 8.12 6.01 12.99
CA GLY A 158 7.51 7.34 12.84
C GLY A 158 8.29 8.20 11.85
N ALA A 159 7.79 9.40 11.57
CA ALA A 159 8.35 10.30 10.53
C ALA A 159 9.84 10.66 10.74
N ASN A 160 10.33 10.62 11.97
CA ASN A 160 11.71 10.98 12.34
C ASN A 160 12.60 9.78 12.73
N GLY A 161 12.08 8.55 12.84
CA GLY A 161 12.90 7.44 13.36
C GLY A 161 12.13 6.15 13.68
N SER A 162 12.83 5.17 14.24
CA SER A 162 12.27 3.86 14.61
C SER A 162 12.14 3.71 16.13
N VAL A 163 11.04 3.12 16.59
CA VAL A 163 10.79 2.88 18.02
C VAL A 163 10.95 1.39 18.32
N PHE A 164 11.64 1.07 19.40
CA PHE A 164 11.97 -0.29 19.81
C PHE A 164 11.55 -0.53 21.26
N LEU A 165 11.04 -1.73 21.52
CA LEU A 165 10.90 -2.30 22.86
C LEU A 165 12.28 -2.76 23.30
N CYS A 166 12.74 -2.22 24.42
CA CYS A 166 14.02 -2.52 25.01
C CYS A 166 13.83 -2.98 26.45
N GLN A 167 14.45 -4.10 26.80
CA GLN A 167 14.59 -4.53 28.19
C GLN A 167 15.82 -3.83 28.78
N HIS A 168 15.65 -3.10 29.89
CA HIS A 168 16.80 -2.49 30.56
C HIS A 168 17.55 -3.51 31.39
N MET A 169 18.85 -3.60 31.17
CA MET A 169 19.75 -4.58 31.80
C MET A 169 20.79 -3.88 32.68
N LEU A 170 21.02 -4.40 33.87
CA LEU A 170 22.12 -3.97 34.76
C LEU A 170 22.78 -5.21 35.38
N ASP A 171 24.05 -5.43 35.08
CA ASP A 171 24.85 -6.58 35.54
C ASP A 171 24.14 -7.93 35.30
N GLY A 172 23.50 -8.06 34.13
CA GLY A 172 22.71 -9.23 33.74
C GLY A 172 21.26 -9.28 34.27
N ASN A 173 20.85 -8.33 35.12
CA ASN A 173 19.51 -8.27 35.70
C ASN A 173 18.57 -7.38 34.89
N SER A 174 17.38 -7.89 34.57
CA SER A 174 16.29 -7.11 33.98
C SER A 174 15.66 -6.17 35.03
N LEU A 175 15.60 -4.87 34.73
CA LEU A 175 15.00 -3.84 35.60
C LEU A 175 13.64 -3.31 35.12
N GLY A 176 13.26 -3.62 33.87
CA GLY A 176 11.97 -3.26 33.29
C GLY A 176 12.01 -3.06 31.77
N HIS A 177 10.82 -2.98 31.17
CA HIS A 177 10.61 -2.77 29.73
C HIS A 177 10.31 -1.31 29.39
N PHE A 178 10.99 -0.78 28.37
CA PHE A 178 10.91 0.62 27.95
C PHE A 178 10.83 0.77 26.43
N ALA A 179 10.38 1.94 25.96
CA ALA A 179 10.38 2.27 24.54
C ALA A 179 11.53 3.23 24.22
N VAL A 180 12.38 2.89 23.26
CA VAL A 180 13.48 3.75 22.79
C VAL A 180 13.24 4.15 21.33
N LYS A 181 13.07 5.45 21.08
CA LYS A 181 12.95 6.04 19.73
C LYS A 181 14.36 6.41 19.25
N LYS A 182 14.89 5.66 18.28
CA LYS A 182 16.20 5.88 17.64
C LYS A 182 16.02 6.73 16.37
N ILE A 183 16.67 7.90 16.35
CA ILE A 183 16.54 8.93 15.30
C ILE A 183 17.92 9.18 14.68
N ALA A 184 18.10 8.83 13.42
CA ALA A 184 19.37 9.05 12.70
C ALA A 184 19.54 10.55 12.38
N VAL A 185 20.52 11.19 13.00
CA VAL A 185 20.78 12.64 12.86
C VAL A 185 21.85 12.92 11.80
N GLY A 186 22.83 12.02 11.65
CA GLY A 186 23.99 12.25 10.79
C GLY A 186 24.81 13.46 11.25
N GLU A 187 25.46 14.15 10.31
CA GLU A 187 26.24 15.37 10.61
C GLU A 187 25.38 16.66 10.69
N SER A 188 24.04 16.55 10.75
CA SER A 188 23.14 17.71 10.56
C SER A 188 22.72 18.37 11.88
N HIS A 189 23.50 19.37 12.31
CA HIS A 189 23.20 20.22 13.48
C HIS A 189 21.82 20.88 13.42
N SER A 190 21.39 21.34 12.23
CA SER A 190 20.09 22.00 12.05
C SER A 190 18.93 21.01 12.12
N TYR A 191 19.13 19.75 11.70
CA TYR A 191 18.15 18.69 11.90
C TYR A 191 18.07 18.30 13.38
N LEU A 192 19.20 18.13 14.07
CA LEU A 192 19.23 17.90 15.52
C LEU A 192 18.46 18.98 16.30
N LEU A 193 18.71 20.26 16.02
CA LEU A 193 18.01 21.40 16.63
C LEU A 193 16.52 21.53 16.28
N ASN A 194 16.05 20.79 15.27
CA ASN A 194 14.62 20.65 15.01
C ASN A 194 14.03 19.48 15.82
N ILE A 195 14.69 18.31 15.84
CA ILE A 195 14.23 17.12 16.58
C ILE A 195 14.26 17.35 18.11
N LEU A 196 15.30 17.98 18.65
CA LEU A 196 15.39 18.25 20.10
C LEU A 196 14.29 19.22 20.61
N ARG A 197 13.50 19.86 19.73
CA ARG A 197 12.28 20.58 20.13
C ARG A 197 11.18 19.64 20.60
N GLU A 198 11.07 18.45 20.01
CA GLU A 198 10.18 17.38 20.45
C GLU A 198 10.58 16.91 21.86
N VAL A 199 11.87 16.67 22.08
CA VAL A 199 12.43 16.29 23.40
C VAL A 199 12.18 17.37 24.45
N ARG A 200 12.45 18.64 24.13
CA ARG A 200 12.20 19.79 25.03
C ARG A 200 10.71 20.02 25.33
N LEU A 201 9.82 19.63 24.42
CA LEU A 201 8.39 19.66 24.65
C LEU A 201 8.00 18.54 25.61
N LEU A 202 8.42 17.30 25.31
CA LEU A 202 8.21 16.10 26.13
C LEU A 202 8.72 16.25 27.58
N GLU A 203 9.90 16.83 27.78
CA GLU A 203 10.49 17.20 29.08
C GLU A 203 9.54 18.01 29.99
N ARG A 204 8.54 18.68 29.40
CA ARG A 204 7.59 19.57 30.09
C ARG A 204 6.18 18.97 30.22
N LEU A 205 5.93 17.81 29.62
CA LEU A 205 4.61 17.19 29.52
C LEU A 205 4.41 16.05 30.53
N HIS A 206 4.06 16.41 31.76
CA HIS A 206 3.77 15.47 32.85
C HIS A 206 2.27 15.34 33.09
N HIS A 207 1.63 14.32 32.51
CA HIS A 207 0.20 14.03 32.67
C HIS A 207 -0.07 12.51 32.56
N PRO A 208 -0.98 11.89 33.33
CA PRO A 208 -1.28 10.46 33.23
C PRO A 208 -1.79 10.00 31.86
N ASN A 209 -2.31 10.93 31.04
CA ASN A 209 -2.78 10.67 29.68
C ASN A 209 -1.82 11.21 28.59
N ILE A 210 -0.52 11.35 28.91
CA ILE A 210 0.55 11.61 27.94
C ILE A 210 1.65 10.57 28.18
N ILE A 211 2.25 10.06 27.10
CA ILE A 211 3.35 9.09 27.21
C ILE A 211 4.52 9.70 27.98
N THR A 212 4.96 9.05 29.05
CA THR A 212 6.01 9.60 29.92
C THR A 212 7.36 9.53 29.20
N TYR A 213 7.95 10.69 28.93
CA TYR A 213 9.36 10.82 28.55
C TYR A 213 10.26 10.66 29.79
N HIS A 214 11.44 10.08 29.59
CA HIS A 214 12.36 9.76 30.67
C HIS A 214 13.77 10.33 30.48
N HIS A 215 14.37 10.17 29.31
CA HIS A 215 15.77 10.54 29.07
C HIS A 215 16.11 10.61 27.56
N ALA A 216 17.16 11.34 27.18
CA ALA A 216 17.66 11.35 25.80
C ALA A 216 19.19 11.60 25.73
N TRP A 217 19.86 10.87 24.84
CA TRP A 217 21.31 10.92 24.61
C TRP A 217 21.66 10.78 23.12
N LEU A 218 22.90 11.15 22.76
CA LEU A 218 23.46 10.95 21.42
C LEU A 218 24.52 9.84 21.45
N GLU A 219 24.44 8.91 20.50
CA GLU A 219 25.34 7.76 20.36
C GLU A 219 25.42 7.34 18.88
N THR A 220 26.54 6.75 18.44
CA THR A 220 26.76 6.45 17.01
C THR A 220 26.24 5.06 16.62
N CYS A 221 24.94 4.91 16.38
CA CYS A 221 24.35 3.60 16.03
C CYS A 221 24.65 3.13 14.60
N GLN A 222 24.65 1.81 14.43
CA GLN A 222 24.69 1.10 13.15
C GLN A 222 23.35 0.41 12.91
N PHE A 223 22.43 1.05 12.19
CA PHE A 223 21.05 0.54 11.95
C PHE A 223 20.94 -0.73 11.10
N SER A 224 22.05 -1.19 10.51
CA SER A 224 22.18 -2.49 9.83
C SER A 224 23.65 -2.86 9.78
N SER A 225 23.99 -4.15 9.82
CA SER A 225 25.38 -4.67 9.87
C SER A 225 26.29 -4.24 8.71
N PHE A 226 25.74 -3.63 7.66
CA PHE A 226 26.48 -3.07 6.51
C PHE A 226 26.44 -1.53 6.44
N GLY A 227 25.51 -0.87 7.14
CA GLY A 227 25.40 0.59 7.15
C GLY A 227 26.56 1.26 7.91
N PRO A 228 26.92 2.52 7.58
CA PRO A 228 27.88 3.27 8.38
C PRO A 228 27.34 3.51 9.80
N ARG A 229 28.23 3.59 10.80
CA ARG A 229 27.88 4.12 12.12
C ARG A 229 27.51 5.60 11.94
N VAL A 230 26.31 6.00 12.37
CA VAL A 230 25.79 7.37 12.22
C VAL A 230 25.38 7.98 13.58
N PRO A 231 25.67 9.26 13.85
CA PRO A 231 25.17 9.95 15.03
C PRO A 231 23.64 9.82 15.15
N THR A 232 23.18 9.27 16.28
CA THR A 232 21.81 8.86 16.50
C THR A 232 21.32 9.38 17.85
N LEU A 233 20.25 10.16 17.81
CA LEU A 233 19.54 10.59 19.02
C LEU A 233 18.64 9.44 19.50
N HIS A 234 18.81 9.07 20.75
CA HIS A 234 17.97 8.11 21.45
C HIS A 234 17.04 8.87 22.39
N VAL A 235 15.76 8.51 22.38
CA VAL A 235 14.74 9.09 23.29
C VAL A 235 14.07 7.93 24.03
N LEU A 236 14.34 7.82 25.33
CA LEU A 236 13.76 6.86 26.26
C LEU A 236 12.41 7.35 26.74
N MET A 237 11.41 6.48 26.63
CA MET A 237 10.02 6.72 27.01
C MET A 237 9.47 5.50 27.75
N GLN A 238 8.38 5.70 28.47
CA GLN A 238 7.55 4.60 28.96
C GLN A 238 7.13 3.69 27.79
N TRP A 239 7.21 2.37 27.99
CA TRP A 239 6.52 1.42 27.13
C TRP A 239 5.02 1.38 27.48
N ALA A 240 4.18 1.28 26.46
CA ALA A 240 2.74 1.15 26.56
C ALA A 240 2.34 -0.24 26.06
N GLU A 241 2.16 -1.15 27.01
CA GLU A 241 2.02 -2.59 26.83
C GLU A 241 0.66 -3.02 26.25
N GLY A 242 -0.33 -2.11 26.26
CA GLY A 242 -1.61 -2.28 25.57
C GLY A 242 -1.58 -1.94 24.07
N GLY A 243 -0.45 -1.50 23.52
CA GLY A 243 -0.31 -1.14 22.10
C GLY A 243 -0.88 0.23 21.76
N SER A 244 -1.11 0.46 20.47
CA SER A 244 -1.88 1.63 20.01
C SER A 244 -3.39 1.38 20.10
N LEU A 245 -4.18 2.45 20.00
CA LEU A 245 -5.63 2.34 19.95
C LEU A 245 -6.12 1.71 18.62
N ASP A 246 -5.33 1.78 17.54
CA ASP A 246 -5.62 1.04 16.30
C ASP A 246 -5.34 -0.47 16.48
N ASP A 247 -4.25 -0.88 17.15
CA ASP A 247 -4.02 -2.30 17.52
C ASP A 247 -5.20 -2.86 18.32
N PHE A 248 -5.66 -2.12 19.33
CA PHE A 248 -6.77 -2.51 20.18
C PHE A 248 -8.08 -2.65 19.39
N ILE A 249 -8.32 -1.78 18.40
CA ILE A 249 -9.46 -1.87 17.50
C ILE A 249 -9.36 -3.08 16.56
N ASP A 250 -8.17 -3.36 16.01
CA ASP A 250 -7.94 -4.48 15.09
C ASP A 250 -7.99 -5.85 15.78
N ILE A 251 -7.42 -5.96 16.99
CA ILE A 251 -7.56 -7.14 17.86
C ILE A 251 -9.05 -7.40 18.14
N ARG A 252 -9.83 -6.37 18.44
CA ARG A 252 -11.28 -6.51 18.65
C ARG A 252 -12.04 -6.88 17.37
N LEU A 253 -11.55 -6.49 16.19
CA LEU A 253 -12.07 -6.95 14.88
C LEU A 253 -11.66 -8.39 14.52
N GLY A 254 -10.93 -9.09 15.39
CA GLY A 254 -10.46 -10.46 15.15
C GLY A 254 -9.30 -10.55 14.16
N ARG A 255 -8.57 -9.46 13.94
CA ARG A 255 -7.37 -9.41 13.11
C ARG A 255 -6.15 -9.79 13.94
N GLY A 256 -5.14 -10.39 13.30
CA GLY A 256 -3.85 -10.58 13.95
C GLY A 256 -3.14 -9.24 14.09
N SER A 257 -2.79 -8.84 15.32
CA SER A 257 -1.87 -7.71 15.53
C SER A 257 -0.48 -8.10 14.98
N PRO A 258 0.27 -7.14 14.38
CA PRO A 258 1.66 -7.35 13.98
C PRO A 258 2.63 -7.45 15.19
N HIS A 259 2.12 -7.40 16.42
CA HIS A 259 2.90 -7.47 17.65
C HIS A 259 2.48 -8.70 18.49
N VAL A 260 3.34 -9.70 18.54
CA VAL A 260 3.09 -11.02 19.20
C VAL A 260 2.76 -10.91 20.69
N HIS A 261 3.15 -9.80 21.34
CA HIS A 261 3.11 -9.65 22.81
C HIS A 261 1.93 -8.82 23.34
N ILE A 262 1.08 -8.25 22.48
CA ILE A 262 -0.05 -7.37 22.91
C ILE A 262 -1.29 -8.21 23.28
N ASN A 263 -1.09 -9.22 24.13
CA ASN A 263 -2.17 -10.07 24.65
C ASN A 263 -1.89 -10.43 26.13
N PRO A 264 -2.61 -9.83 27.10
CA PRO A 264 -2.37 -10.05 28.54
C PRO A 264 -2.74 -11.45 29.05
N PHE A 265 -3.07 -12.39 28.16
CA PHE A 265 -3.34 -13.80 28.47
C PHE A 265 -2.50 -14.78 27.64
N GLY A 266 -1.44 -14.31 26.96
CA GLY A 266 -0.48 -15.16 26.24
C GLY A 266 0.77 -15.45 27.08
N ALA A 267 1.04 -16.73 27.37
CA ALA A 267 2.31 -17.11 27.99
C ALA A 267 3.47 -17.02 26.98
N PHE A 268 4.60 -16.44 27.39
CA PHE A 268 5.80 -16.37 26.57
C PHE A 268 6.41 -17.78 26.34
N PRO A 269 6.96 -18.07 25.15
CA PRO A 269 7.77 -19.27 24.93
C PRO A 269 9.12 -19.13 25.65
N PRO A 270 9.65 -20.18 26.31
CA PRO A 270 10.96 -20.15 26.94
C PRO A 270 12.09 -20.10 25.90
N SER A 271 13.20 -19.47 26.26
CA SER A 271 14.44 -19.43 25.47
C SER A 271 15.12 -20.81 25.40
N PRO A 272 15.87 -21.12 24.32
CA PRO A 272 16.45 -22.44 24.12
C PRO A 272 17.70 -22.67 24.97
N THR A 273 17.72 -23.79 25.71
CA THR A 273 18.90 -24.36 26.38
C THR A 273 19.09 -25.83 25.97
N PRO A 274 20.32 -26.38 25.99
CA PRO A 274 20.67 -27.59 25.24
C PRO A 274 20.23 -28.92 25.88
N GLU A 275 20.41 -29.98 25.10
CA GLU A 275 19.95 -31.37 25.28
C GLU A 275 20.39 -32.05 26.59
N THR A 276 19.51 -32.88 27.16
CA THR A 276 19.89 -34.18 27.77
C THR A 276 18.69 -35.11 27.94
N SER A 277 18.94 -36.42 28.03
CA SER A 277 17.92 -37.48 28.06
C SER A 277 17.64 -38.04 29.47
N THR A 278 16.43 -38.54 29.75
CA THR A 278 16.18 -39.96 30.17
C THR A 278 14.72 -40.27 30.55
N ALA A 279 14.33 -41.53 30.30
CA ALA A 279 13.44 -42.45 31.05
C ALA A 279 12.07 -42.05 31.69
N VAL A 280 11.20 -43.07 31.80
CA VAL A 280 9.79 -43.12 32.26
C VAL A 280 9.70 -44.17 33.40
N PRO A 281 8.90 -44.01 34.49
CA PRO A 281 7.64 -44.78 34.62
C PRO A 281 6.48 -44.25 35.51
N GLU A 282 5.25 -44.59 35.08
CA GLU A 282 4.00 -45.01 35.79
C GLU A 282 3.71 -44.62 37.27
N SER A 283 2.47 -44.30 37.69
CA SER A 283 1.33 -45.25 37.74
C SER A 283 0.06 -44.70 38.48
N ARG A 284 -1.15 -45.20 38.10
CA ARG A 284 -2.37 -45.52 38.94
C ARG A 284 -3.02 -44.41 39.83
N SER A 285 -4.29 -44.44 40.26
CA SER A 285 -5.46 -45.36 40.10
C SER A 285 -6.83 -44.64 40.28
N SER A 286 -7.92 -45.37 40.07
CA SER A 286 -9.35 -44.98 40.04
C SER A 286 -10.07 -44.74 41.39
N SER A 287 -11.17 -43.97 41.35
CA SER A 287 -12.44 -44.25 42.07
C SER A 287 -13.63 -43.52 41.42
N SER A 288 -14.86 -44.03 41.59
CA SER A 288 -16.13 -43.42 41.13
C SER A 288 -16.87 -42.71 42.26
N ASP A 289 -17.82 -41.80 41.94
CA ASP A 289 -19.26 -41.98 42.26
C ASP A 289 -20.18 -40.75 42.02
N MET A 290 -21.48 -41.03 41.90
CA MET A 290 -22.69 -40.17 41.96
C MET A 290 -22.92 -39.03 40.94
N LEU A 291 -24.09 -39.10 40.28
CA LEU A 291 -24.68 -38.08 39.41
C LEU A 291 -25.81 -37.30 40.12
N PRO A 292 -25.71 -35.97 40.27
CA PRO A 292 -26.84 -35.06 40.46
C PRO A 292 -27.36 -34.49 39.10
N PRO A 293 -28.54 -33.83 39.04
CA PRO A 293 -29.32 -33.73 37.79
C PRO A 293 -28.80 -32.71 36.76
N ILE A 294 -29.22 -32.93 35.51
CA ILE A 294 -28.90 -32.12 34.32
C ILE A 294 -29.35 -30.65 34.50
N PRO A 295 -28.43 -29.66 34.49
CA PRO A 295 -28.78 -28.25 34.46
C PRO A 295 -28.97 -27.74 33.02
N ASP A 296 -29.78 -26.70 32.85
CA ASP A 296 -29.94 -25.99 31.56
C ASP A 296 -28.59 -25.53 30.98
N VAL A 297 -28.28 -26.08 29.80
CA VAL A 297 -27.04 -25.88 29.03
C VAL A 297 -26.91 -24.44 28.52
N HIS A 298 -28.01 -23.68 28.41
CA HIS A 298 -27.98 -22.32 27.88
C HIS A 298 -27.83 -21.22 28.94
N SER A 299 -27.94 -21.53 30.24
CA SER A 299 -27.78 -20.55 31.32
C SER A 299 -26.42 -19.83 31.31
N ARG A 300 -26.40 -18.53 31.64
CA ARG A 300 -25.16 -17.71 31.76
C ARG A 300 -24.17 -18.33 32.76
N SER A 301 -24.69 -18.87 33.86
CA SER A 301 -23.91 -19.51 34.93
C SER A 301 -23.32 -20.87 34.53
N ALA A 302 -23.96 -21.64 33.64
CA ALA A 302 -23.35 -22.83 33.06
C ALA A 302 -22.14 -22.47 32.19
N ARG A 303 -22.31 -21.49 31.27
CA ARG A 303 -21.22 -21.02 30.39
C ARG A 303 -20.02 -20.45 31.15
N ILE A 304 -20.25 -19.67 32.22
CA ILE A 304 -19.17 -19.16 33.09
C ILE A 304 -18.44 -20.30 33.83
N ARG A 305 -19.14 -21.36 34.27
CA ARG A 305 -18.52 -22.53 34.90
C ARG A 305 -17.72 -23.36 33.90
N ALA A 306 -18.22 -23.59 32.69
CA ALA A 306 -17.49 -24.28 31.62
C ALA A 306 -16.19 -23.54 31.23
N PHE A 307 -16.27 -22.22 31.07
CA PHE A 307 -15.09 -21.38 30.78
C PHE A 307 -14.03 -21.44 31.90
N ARG A 308 -14.46 -21.32 33.17
CA ARG A 308 -13.58 -21.45 34.34
C ARG A 308 -13.02 -22.87 34.54
N ALA A 309 -13.72 -23.90 34.11
CA ALA A 309 -13.21 -25.28 34.11
C ALA A 309 -12.14 -25.45 33.02
N TYR A 310 -12.39 -24.99 31.79
CA TYR A 310 -11.42 -25.02 30.71
C TYR A 310 -10.12 -24.28 31.07
N GLN A 311 -10.20 -23.08 31.66
CA GLN A 311 -9.03 -22.31 32.13
C GLN A 311 -8.26 -22.96 33.29
N ARG A 312 -8.81 -23.98 33.96
CA ARG A 312 -8.17 -24.70 35.07
C ARG A 312 -7.73 -26.13 34.70
N ALA A 313 -8.11 -26.61 33.51
CA ALA A 313 -7.73 -27.92 33.01
C ALA A 313 -6.27 -27.91 32.52
N SER A 314 -5.58 -29.04 32.63
CA SER A 314 -4.20 -29.18 32.13
C SER A 314 -4.14 -29.02 30.60
N PRO A 315 -2.98 -28.69 30.00
CA PRO A 315 -2.87 -28.51 28.55
C PRO A 315 -3.33 -29.72 27.73
N ALA A 316 -3.11 -30.94 28.23
CA ALA A 316 -3.58 -32.18 27.61
C ALA A 316 -5.11 -32.33 27.67
N GLU A 317 -5.73 -31.90 28.77
CA GLU A 317 -7.19 -31.91 28.94
C GLU A 317 -7.86 -30.81 28.11
N GLN A 318 -7.26 -29.62 27.99
CA GLN A 318 -7.75 -28.55 27.12
C GLN A 318 -7.79 -29.00 25.65
N GLU A 319 -6.74 -29.67 25.17
CA GLU A 319 -6.70 -30.24 23.82
C GLU A 319 -7.69 -31.42 23.66
N ARG A 320 -7.89 -32.24 24.69
CA ARG A 320 -8.95 -33.26 24.70
C ARG A 320 -10.34 -32.63 24.62
N MET A 321 -10.63 -31.58 25.39
CA MET A 321 -11.90 -30.84 25.35
C MET A 321 -12.12 -30.17 23.98
N ARG A 322 -11.06 -29.64 23.34
CA ARG A 322 -11.12 -29.18 21.94
C ARG A 322 -11.52 -30.30 20.98
N ARG A 323 -10.91 -31.48 21.10
CA ARG A 323 -11.26 -32.65 20.26
C ARG A 323 -12.69 -33.14 20.48
N GLU A 324 -13.15 -33.23 21.73
CA GLU A 324 -14.55 -33.60 22.04
C GLU A 324 -15.57 -32.55 21.51
N THR A 325 -15.20 -31.26 21.51
CA THR A 325 -16.00 -30.18 20.90
C THR A 325 -16.01 -30.22 19.35
N LEU A 326 -14.93 -30.73 18.73
CA LEU A 326 -14.86 -30.91 17.28
C LEU A 326 -15.58 -32.18 16.80
N VAL A 327 -15.50 -33.27 17.57
CA VAL A 327 -16.16 -34.56 17.25
C VAL A 327 -17.69 -34.48 17.35
N THR A 328 -18.23 -33.63 18.23
CA THR A 328 -19.69 -33.47 18.41
C THR A 328 -20.42 -32.74 17.27
N ASN A 329 -19.70 -32.15 16.30
CA ASN A 329 -20.29 -31.53 15.10
C ASN A 329 -20.09 -32.37 13.81
N GLY A 330 -20.01 -33.70 13.95
CA GLY A 330 -19.87 -34.63 12.84
C GLY A 330 -21.13 -34.83 11.99
N ARG A 331 -21.20 -34.13 10.84
CA ARG A 331 -22.03 -34.45 9.64
C ARG A 331 -23.56 -34.52 9.81
N ILE A 332 -24.26 -33.46 9.39
CA ILE A 332 -25.56 -33.59 8.69
C ILE A 332 -25.50 -32.73 7.41
N PRO A 333 -25.64 -33.31 6.20
CA PRO A 333 -25.72 -32.52 4.98
C PRO A 333 -27.14 -31.94 4.80
N GLY A 334 -27.24 -30.63 4.56
CA GLY A 334 -28.47 -30.02 4.03
C GLY A 334 -29.36 -29.25 5.02
N ARG A 335 -28.81 -28.28 5.78
CA ARG A 335 -29.61 -27.15 6.28
C ARG A 335 -28.78 -25.87 6.34
N ARG A 336 -29.36 -24.75 5.89
CA ARG A 336 -28.80 -23.41 6.12
C ARG A 336 -28.93 -23.07 7.61
N THR A 337 -27.81 -23.02 8.34
CA THR A 337 -27.74 -22.24 9.57
C THR A 337 -27.77 -20.75 9.21
N GLN A 338 -28.61 -19.98 9.91
CA GLN A 338 -28.79 -18.56 9.65
C GLN A 338 -27.63 -17.74 10.24
N SER A 339 -27.45 -16.52 9.73
CA SER A 339 -26.40 -15.59 10.16
C SER A 339 -26.44 -15.32 11.67
N LEU A 340 -25.29 -15.46 12.34
CA LEU A 340 -25.05 -14.81 13.63
C LEU A 340 -24.91 -13.30 13.39
N LYS A 341 -26.02 -12.56 13.53
CA LYS A 341 -26.01 -11.10 13.47
C LYS A 341 -25.28 -10.51 14.69
N ALA A 342 -24.35 -9.59 14.41
CA ALA A 342 -23.78 -8.56 15.29
C ALA A 342 -23.48 -8.95 16.75
N VAL A 343 -22.20 -9.15 17.06
CA VAL A 343 -21.66 -9.01 18.42
C VAL A 343 -20.94 -7.67 18.51
N HIS A 344 -21.24 -6.86 19.54
CA HIS A 344 -20.56 -5.59 19.77
C HIS A 344 -19.12 -5.80 20.23
N LEU A 345 -18.18 -5.03 19.67
CA LEU A 345 -16.74 -5.21 19.88
C LEU A 345 -16.15 -4.30 20.97
N LEU A 346 -16.79 -3.15 21.23
CA LEU A 346 -16.55 -2.29 22.40
C LEU A 346 -17.88 -1.89 23.02
N SER A 347 -17.91 -1.82 24.36
CA SER A 347 -19.02 -1.32 25.17
C SER A 347 -19.03 0.21 25.24
N ALA A 348 -20.16 0.78 25.65
CA ALA A 348 -20.29 2.23 25.85
C ALA A 348 -19.34 2.76 26.94
N ASP A 349 -19.02 1.95 27.96
CA ASP A 349 -18.11 2.32 29.06
C ASP A 349 -16.64 2.30 28.61
N GLU A 350 -16.24 1.33 27.77
CA GLU A 350 -14.92 1.33 27.13
C GLU A 350 -14.75 2.57 26.23
N VAL A 351 -15.72 2.86 25.36
CA VAL A 351 -15.69 4.07 24.52
C VAL A 351 -15.67 5.34 25.37
N LYS A 352 -16.49 5.44 26.43
CA LYS A 352 -16.50 6.60 27.33
C LYS A 352 -15.17 6.79 28.06
N SER A 353 -14.55 5.70 28.53
CA SER A 353 -13.29 5.75 29.27
C SER A 353 -12.12 6.14 28.38
N LEU A 354 -11.94 5.45 27.25
CA LEU A 354 -10.87 5.73 26.29
C LEU A 354 -10.99 7.14 25.71
N PHE A 355 -12.20 7.58 25.38
CA PHE A 355 -12.43 8.93 24.86
C PHE A 355 -12.20 10.02 25.92
N ARG A 356 -12.62 9.83 27.17
CA ARG A 356 -12.29 10.74 28.28
C ARG A 356 -10.78 10.90 28.42
N ASP A 357 -10.05 9.80 28.43
CA ASP A 357 -8.60 9.79 28.65
C ASP A 357 -7.86 10.57 27.55
N VAL A 358 -8.26 10.41 26.28
CA VAL A 358 -7.77 11.22 25.15
C VAL A 358 -8.13 12.71 25.31
N VAL A 359 -9.37 13.02 25.73
CA VAL A 359 -9.81 14.41 26.01
C VAL A 359 -8.99 15.05 27.14
N GLU A 360 -8.68 14.33 28.21
CA GLU A 360 -7.93 14.87 29.35
C GLU A 360 -6.44 15.08 29.01
N GLY A 361 -5.84 14.19 28.20
CA GLY A 361 -4.53 14.43 27.61
C GLY A 361 -4.49 15.66 26.69
N LEU A 362 -5.49 15.82 25.82
CA LEU A 362 -5.56 16.94 24.88
C LEU A 362 -5.89 18.27 25.57
N HIS A 363 -6.70 18.24 26.65
CA HIS A 363 -6.95 19.39 27.51
C HIS A 363 -5.68 19.95 28.12
N PHE A 364 -4.84 19.07 28.69
CA PHE A 364 -3.57 19.44 29.31
C PHE A 364 -2.61 20.15 28.34
N LEU A 365 -2.65 19.78 27.05
CA LEU A 365 -1.90 20.43 25.97
C LEU A 365 -2.49 21.81 25.61
N HIS A 366 -3.81 21.87 25.40
CA HIS A 366 -4.51 23.12 25.04
C HIS A 366 -4.41 24.18 26.15
N ASP A 367 -4.49 23.79 27.43
CA ASP A 367 -4.24 24.66 28.59
C ASP A 367 -2.82 25.25 28.61
N ARG A 368 -1.86 24.58 27.96
CA ARG A 368 -0.46 25.03 27.80
C ARG A 368 -0.20 25.70 26.45
N SER A 369 -1.25 25.99 25.69
CA SER A 369 -1.17 26.56 24.33
C SER A 369 -0.35 25.69 23.36
N ILE A 370 -0.42 24.36 23.50
CA ILE A 370 0.23 23.37 22.64
C ILE A 370 -0.83 22.69 21.78
N LEU A 371 -0.63 22.69 20.46
CA LEU A 371 -1.43 21.95 19.48
C LEU A 371 -0.76 20.61 19.13
N HIS A 372 -1.53 19.54 18.95
CA HIS A 372 -0.98 18.20 18.66
C HIS A 372 -0.67 18.01 17.16
N LEU A 373 -1.65 18.31 16.31
CA LEU A 373 -1.61 18.36 14.84
C LEU A 373 -1.43 17.04 14.06
N ASP A 374 -1.13 15.90 14.71
CA ASP A 374 -1.28 14.55 14.12
C ASP A 374 -1.99 13.59 15.09
N LEU A 375 -3.19 13.96 15.53
CA LEU A 375 -3.96 13.19 16.50
C LEU A 375 -4.76 12.06 15.80
N LYS A 376 -4.32 10.81 15.96
CA LYS A 376 -4.92 9.59 15.38
C LYS A 376 -4.81 8.41 16.35
N PRO A 377 -5.57 7.30 16.20
CA PRO A 377 -5.55 6.20 17.17
C PRO A 377 -4.19 5.50 17.26
N GLY A 378 -3.45 5.37 16.15
CA GLY A 378 -2.04 4.94 16.14
C GLY A 378 -1.10 5.78 17.03
N ASN A 379 -1.41 7.06 17.28
CA ASN A 379 -0.65 7.94 18.19
C ASN A 379 -1.26 8.00 19.61
N VAL A 380 -2.34 7.24 19.87
CA VAL A 380 -2.92 7.04 21.20
C VAL A 380 -2.50 5.68 21.72
N LEU A 381 -1.64 5.65 22.74
CA LEU A 381 -1.09 4.43 23.31
C LEU A 381 -1.86 4.00 24.56
N LEU A 382 -1.93 2.69 24.82
CA LEU A 382 -2.73 2.09 25.89
C LEU A 382 -1.86 1.41 26.95
N THR A 383 -2.24 1.58 28.22
CA THR A 383 -1.58 0.94 29.38
C THR A 383 -2.64 0.50 30.41
N TRP A 384 -2.41 -0.62 31.09
CA TRP A 384 -3.30 -1.24 32.05
C TRP A 384 -2.93 -0.79 33.46
N ASP A 385 -3.79 0.02 34.07
CA ASP A 385 -3.71 0.23 35.51
C ASP A 385 -4.12 -1.03 36.26
N GLU A 386 -3.40 -1.36 37.33
CA GLU A 386 -3.71 -2.46 38.24
C GLU A 386 -5.20 -2.46 38.65
N GLY A 387 -5.83 -3.63 38.52
CA GLY A 387 -7.25 -3.83 38.84
C GLY A 387 -8.28 -3.25 37.86
N LYS A 388 -7.87 -2.58 36.77
CA LYS A 388 -8.83 -2.05 35.76
C LYS A 388 -9.05 -3.01 34.59
N LEU A 389 -10.31 -3.15 34.18
CA LEU A 389 -10.73 -3.92 33.00
C LEU A 389 -10.72 -3.13 31.69
N ILE A 390 -10.39 -1.84 31.73
CA ILE A 390 -10.30 -0.94 30.58
C ILE A 390 -8.95 -0.22 30.69
N PRO A 391 -8.10 -0.23 29.66
CA PRO A 391 -6.80 0.42 29.72
C PRO A 391 -6.95 1.95 29.70
N ARG A 392 -5.98 2.66 30.28
CA ARG A 392 -5.86 4.11 30.16
C ARG A 392 -5.26 4.47 28.81
N ALA A 393 -5.84 5.47 28.14
CA ALA A 393 -5.28 6.04 26.92
C ALA A 393 -4.29 7.20 27.21
N MET A 394 -3.23 7.28 26.41
CA MET A 394 -2.14 8.27 26.53
C MET A 394 -1.77 8.83 25.14
N LEU A 395 -1.56 10.15 25.03
CA LEU A 395 -1.11 10.79 23.79
C LEU A 395 0.40 10.61 23.56
N SER A 396 0.80 10.46 22.30
CA SER A 396 2.19 10.23 21.87
C SER A 396 2.52 10.84 20.50
N ASP A 397 3.80 10.77 20.11
CA ASP A 397 4.40 11.32 18.88
C ASP A 397 4.15 12.82 18.62
N PHE A 398 4.87 13.65 19.40
CA PHE A 398 4.75 15.12 19.38
C PHE A 398 5.55 15.81 18.25
N GLY A 399 6.03 15.06 17.25
CA GLY A 399 6.92 15.57 16.19
C GLY A 399 6.30 16.65 15.29
N THR A 400 4.97 16.76 15.26
CA THR A 400 4.21 17.81 14.55
C THR A 400 3.74 18.96 15.43
N SER A 401 3.87 18.83 16.75
CA SER A 401 3.20 19.70 17.72
C SER A 401 3.79 21.12 17.76
N ARG A 402 2.94 22.11 18.08
CA ARG A 402 3.31 23.53 18.03
C ARG A 402 2.82 24.32 19.24
N ASP A 403 3.68 25.20 19.73
CA ASP A 403 3.36 26.28 20.68
C ASP A 403 2.66 27.42 19.91
N MET A 404 1.42 27.75 20.30
CA MET A 404 0.58 28.77 19.66
C MET A 404 1.16 30.20 19.77
N ILE A 405 2.09 30.44 20.70
CA ILE A 405 2.62 31.76 21.03
C ILE A 405 3.95 32.03 20.30
N ALA A 406 4.66 30.98 19.87
CA ALA A 406 6.09 31.08 19.52
C ALA A 406 6.47 30.69 18.07
N SER A 407 5.54 30.29 17.19
CA SER A 407 5.87 29.75 15.86
C SER A 407 5.67 30.73 14.70
N ASN A 408 6.72 30.97 13.90
CA ASN A 408 6.61 31.70 12.62
C ASN A 408 5.82 30.88 11.57
N PRO A 409 5.05 31.52 10.66
CA PRO A 409 3.99 30.87 9.87
C PRO A 409 4.46 30.06 8.63
N VAL A 410 5.72 29.65 8.56
CA VAL A 410 6.23 28.86 7.41
C VAL A 410 5.90 27.37 7.61
N ARG A 411 5.24 26.75 6.61
CA ARG A 411 4.97 25.30 6.54
C ARG A 411 5.46 24.75 5.19
N SER A 412 6.21 23.65 5.25
CA SER A 412 6.66 22.91 4.06
C SER A 412 5.86 21.61 3.92
N GLY A 413 4.85 21.62 3.03
CA GLY A 413 4.06 20.42 2.68
C GLY A 413 2.97 20.02 3.67
N ASN A 414 2.14 19.05 3.24
CA ASN A 414 1.06 18.48 4.03
C ASN A 414 1.65 17.69 5.22
N THR A 415 1.50 18.25 6.43
CA THR A 415 1.94 17.64 7.69
C THR A 415 0.71 17.15 8.47
N GLY A 416 0.69 15.87 8.84
CA GLY A 416 -0.44 15.22 9.51
C GLY A 416 -1.08 14.12 8.65
N THR A 417 -1.74 13.16 9.31
CA THR A 417 -2.41 12.03 8.65
C THR A 417 -3.72 12.51 8.04
N LEU A 418 -3.84 12.44 6.70
CA LEU A 418 -4.92 13.09 5.96
C LEU A 418 -6.32 12.67 6.42
N GLU A 419 -6.50 11.38 6.73
CA GLU A 419 -7.76 10.77 7.20
C GLU A 419 -8.30 11.33 8.53
N TYR A 420 -7.45 11.98 9.34
CA TYR A 420 -7.81 12.61 10.62
C TYR A 420 -7.66 14.14 10.58
N SER A 421 -7.15 14.69 9.47
CA SER A 421 -6.88 16.11 9.31
C SER A 421 -8.18 16.92 9.16
N SER A 422 -8.19 18.13 9.70
CA SER A 422 -9.35 19.02 9.56
C SER A 422 -9.40 19.72 8.19
N PRO A 423 -10.59 20.10 7.68
CA PRO A 423 -10.71 20.72 6.36
C PRO A 423 -9.94 22.04 6.25
N GLU A 424 -9.85 22.81 7.34
CA GLU A 424 -9.08 24.06 7.40
C GLU A 424 -7.56 23.85 7.52
N SER A 425 -7.08 22.63 7.86
CA SER A 425 -5.65 22.29 7.88
C SER A 425 -5.06 22.04 6.48
N LEU A 426 -5.90 22.02 5.44
CA LEU A 426 -5.53 21.80 4.04
C LEU A 426 -5.37 23.13 3.28
N PRO A 427 -4.54 23.20 2.22
CA PRO A 427 -4.44 24.38 1.37
C PRO A 427 -5.79 24.78 0.77
N SER A 428 -6.08 26.08 0.73
CA SER A 428 -7.27 26.60 0.05
C SER A 428 -7.16 26.40 -1.47
N PRO A 429 -8.14 25.75 -2.14
CA PRO A 429 -8.07 25.52 -3.58
C PRO A 429 -8.18 26.81 -4.43
N HIS A 430 -8.56 27.94 -3.84
CA HIS A 430 -8.72 29.22 -4.55
C HIS A 430 -7.52 30.15 -4.40
N THR A 431 -6.71 30.01 -3.34
CA THR A 431 -5.59 30.92 -3.06
C THR A 431 -4.25 30.21 -2.85
N GLY A 432 -4.23 28.89 -2.66
CA GLY A 432 -3.04 28.12 -2.27
C GLY A 432 -2.57 28.37 -0.82
N VAL A 433 -3.14 29.36 -0.13
CA VAL A 433 -2.79 29.74 1.24
C VAL A 433 -3.49 28.79 2.23
N LEU A 434 -2.82 28.52 3.35
CA LEU A 434 -3.36 27.76 4.48
C LEU A 434 -4.19 28.67 5.39
N TYR A 435 -5.28 28.13 5.94
CA TYR A 435 -6.01 28.82 7.01
C TYR A 435 -5.23 28.76 8.33
N GLU A 436 -5.59 29.64 9.27
CA GLU A 436 -4.99 29.66 10.60
C GLU A 436 -5.40 28.42 11.42
N ILE A 437 -4.44 27.54 11.66
CA ILE A 437 -4.63 26.30 12.43
C ILE A 437 -4.59 26.64 13.93
N ASN A 438 -5.59 26.16 14.67
CA ASN A 438 -5.71 26.38 16.11
C ASN A 438 -6.28 25.11 16.81
N SER A 439 -6.58 25.19 18.11
CA SER A 439 -7.07 24.03 18.90
C SER A 439 -8.33 23.36 18.33
N LYS A 440 -9.15 24.08 17.54
CA LYS A 440 -10.33 23.53 16.85
C LYS A 440 -9.97 22.47 15.80
N SER A 441 -8.74 22.49 15.28
CA SER A 441 -8.27 21.49 14.31
C SER A 441 -7.97 20.16 14.99
N ASP A 442 -7.36 20.17 16.18
CA ASP A 442 -7.25 18.96 17.03
C ASP A 442 -8.65 18.43 17.43
N MET A 443 -9.63 19.30 17.68
CA MET A 443 -11.01 18.87 18.00
C MET A 443 -11.67 18.08 16.87
N TRP A 444 -11.35 18.37 15.60
CA TRP A 444 -11.85 17.59 14.46
C TRP A 444 -11.24 16.19 14.44
N SER A 445 -9.91 16.11 14.63
CA SER A 445 -9.17 14.84 14.71
C SER A 445 -9.67 13.97 15.87
N LEU A 446 -9.96 14.58 17.02
CA LEU A 446 -10.65 13.95 18.15
C LEU A 446 -12.05 13.43 17.76
N GLY A 447 -12.81 14.18 16.97
CA GLY A 447 -14.10 13.75 16.41
C GLY A 447 -13.97 12.54 15.47
N MET A 448 -12.90 12.46 14.68
CA MET A 448 -12.60 11.30 13.83
C MET A 448 -12.16 10.08 14.64
N ILE A 449 -11.43 10.26 15.75
CA ILE A 449 -11.18 9.18 16.73
C ILE A 449 -12.48 8.71 17.38
N LEU A 450 -13.40 9.61 17.74
CA LEU A 450 -14.71 9.23 18.27
C LEU A 450 -15.53 8.45 17.23
N HIS A 451 -15.53 8.88 15.97
CA HIS A 451 -16.14 8.15 14.86
C HIS A 451 -15.54 6.74 14.72
N LYS A 452 -14.21 6.62 14.71
CA LYS A 452 -13.48 5.36 14.63
C LYS A 452 -13.77 4.43 15.82
N LEU A 453 -13.90 4.94 17.05
CA LEU A 453 -14.32 4.17 18.23
C LEU A 453 -15.79 3.70 18.15
N LEU A 454 -16.70 4.58 17.70
CA LEU A 454 -18.13 4.26 17.60
C LEU A 454 -18.43 3.30 16.45
N PHE A 455 -17.77 3.46 15.29
CA PHE A 455 -18.12 2.77 14.04
C PHE A 455 -17.07 1.78 13.52
N PHE A 456 -15.87 1.73 14.11
CA PHE A 456 -14.72 0.89 13.71
C PHE A 456 -14.13 1.20 12.31
N LYS A 457 -14.73 2.16 11.60
CA LYS A 457 -14.25 2.77 10.35
C LYS A 457 -14.37 4.29 10.44
N LEU A 458 -13.69 5.00 9.54
CA LEU A 458 -13.88 6.43 9.28
C LEU A 458 -15.06 6.68 8.31
N PRO A 459 -15.56 7.92 8.17
CA PRO A 459 -16.65 8.23 7.24
C PRO A 459 -16.21 8.34 5.77
N TYR A 460 -14.91 8.32 5.50
CA TYR A 460 -14.32 8.51 4.17
C TYR A 460 -14.27 7.21 3.37
N ARG A 461 -14.49 7.30 2.06
CA ARG A 461 -14.51 6.18 1.11
C ARG A 461 -13.10 5.68 0.77
N TYR A 462 -12.14 6.60 0.70
CA TYR A 462 -10.75 6.34 0.32
C TYR A 462 -9.77 6.38 1.50
N ALA A 463 -10.28 6.42 2.73
CA ALA A 463 -9.51 6.09 3.93
C ALA A 463 -9.05 4.63 3.91
N ALA A 464 -7.97 4.29 4.63
CA ALA A 464 -7.46 2.92 4.74
C ALA A 464 -8.49 1.91 5.31
N ASP A 465 -9.49 2.40 6.06
CA ASP A 465 -10.64 1.61 6.51
C ASP A 465 -11.80 1.54 5.51
N GLY A 466 -11.92 2.51 4.60
CA GLY A 466 -13.10 2.74 3.75
C GLY A 466 -13.34 1.67 2.69
N ASP A 467 -12.28 0.95 2.30
CA ASP A 467 -12.34 -0.18 1.36
C ASP A 467 -13.00 -1.45 1.96
N ARG A 468 -13.45 -1.44 3.23
CA ARG A 468 -14.02 -2.62 3.92
C ARG A 468 -15.56 -2.67 4.04
N ASP A 469 -16.30 -1.86 3.27
CA ASP A 469 -17.77 -1.87 3.26
C ASP A 469 -18.33 -3.01 2.38
N ASP A 470 -18.34 -4.23 2.93
CA ASP A 470 -18.92 -5.44 2.33
C ASP A 470 -20.40 -5.69 2.74
N ASP A 471 -20.96 -4.88 3.65
CA ASP A 471 -22.30 -5.10 4.25
C ASP A 471 -23.37 -4.11 3.73
N LEU A 472 -23.28 -3.74 2.45
CA LEU A 472 -24.39 -3.18 1.66
C LEU A 472 -24.42 -3.81 0.26
N SER A 473 -25.46 -4.61 -0.01
CA SER A 473 -25.60 -5.44 -1.21
C SER A 473 -25.65 -4.64 -2.53
N GLY A 474 -24.59 -4.68 -3.33
CA GLY A 474 -24.57 -4.08 -4.67
C GLY A 474 -23.29 -4.38 -5.45
N PRO A 475 -23.32 -5.23 -6.51
CA PRO A 475 -22.10 -5.75 -7.15
C PRO A 475 -21.16 -4.71 -7.79
N GLN A 476 -21.62 -3.49 -8.04
CA GLN A 476 -20.94 -2.52 -8.93
C GLN A 476 -20.05 -1.48 -8.22
N ARG A 477 -19.99 -1.44 -6.87
CA ARG A 477 -19.33 -0.32 -6.15
C ARG A 477 -17.92 -0.60 -5.61
N THR A 478 -17.50 -1.85 -5.49
CA THR A 478 -16.19 -2.25 -4.96
C THR A 478 -15.11 -2.34 -6.05
N GLU A 479 -15.41 -2.92 -7.23
CA GLU A 479 -14.38 -3.13 -8.27
C GLU A 479 -13.69 -1.83 -8.74
N ARG A 480 -14.45 -0.73 -8.88
CA ARG A 480 -13.88 0.59 -9.25
C ARG A 480 -12.92 1.20 -8.21
N ARG A 481 -12.96 0.78 -6.93
CA ARG A 481 -12.05 1.33 -5.90
C ARG A 481 -10.64 0.75 -5.96
N SER A 482 -10.52 -0.52 -6.37
CA SER A 482 -9.25 -1.26 -6.37
C SER A 482 -8.27 -0.88 -7.49
N ARG A 483 -8.74 -0.18 -8.53
CA ARG A 483 -7.94 0.19 -9.72
C ARG A 483 -7.28 1.57 -9.64
N LEU A 484 -7.61 2.36 -8.62
CA LEU A 484 -7.12 3.73 -8.43
C LEU A 484 -5.69 3.72 -7.86
N GLY A 485 -4.79 4.48 -8.47
CA GLY A 485 -3.41 4.63 -7.98
C GLY A 485 -3.35 5.38 -6.64
N GLU A 486 -2.27 5.18 -5.87
CA GLU A 486 -2.17 5.74 -4.50
C GLU A 486 -2.26 7.27 -4.46
N SER A 487 -1.67 7.99 -5.43
CA SER A 487 -1.85 9.46 -5.57
C SER A 487 -3.31 9.82 -5.79
N GLU A 488 -4.02 9.09 -6.67
CA GLU A 488 -5.41 9.38 -6.99
C GLU A 488 -6.35 9.03 -5.82
N LYS A 489 -6.07 7.96 -5.07
CA LYS A 489 -6.75 7.67 -3.80
C LYS A 489 -6.53 8.81 -2.78
N LEU A 490 -5.29 9.32 -2.68
CA LEU A 490 -4.94 10.43 -1.78
C LEU A 490 -5.63 11.75 -2.20
N GLU A 491 -5.67 12.07 -3.48
CA GLU A 491 -6.34 13.24 -4.03
C GLU A 491 -7.87 13.17 -3.84
N ARG A 492 -8.48 12.00 -4.08
CA ARG A 492 -9.91 11.76 -3.82
C ARG A 492 -10.22 11.80 -2.31
N LEU A 493 -9.32 11.31 -1.46
CA LEU A 493 -9.42 11.46 0.00
C LEU A 493 -9.30 12.94 0.42
N GLU A 494 -8.41 13.72 -0.18
CA GLU A 494 -8.28 15.17 0.11
C GLU A 494 -9.55 15.94 -0.31
N GLN A 495 -10.20 15.52 -1.41
CA GLN A 495 -11.51 16.02 -1.82
C GLN A 495 -12.62 15.61 -0.83
N GLU A 496 -12.64 14.36 -0.35
CA GLU A 496 -13.63 13.91 0.65
C GLU A 496 -13.46 14.61 2.00
N VAL A 497 -12.24 14.83 2.48
CA VAL A 497 -11.95 15.62 3.70
C VAL A 497 -12.43 17.06 3.55
N ARG A 498 -12.15 17.74 2.41
CA ARG A 498 -12.65 19.11 2.16
C ARG A 498 -14.18 19.18 2.02
N SER A 499 -14.78 18.20 1.35
CA SER A 499 -16.21 18.22 1.02
C SER A 499 -17.12 17.73 2.14
N TYR A 500 -16.60 16.95 3.10
CA TYR A 500 -17.37 16.37 4.19
C TYR A 500 -18.36 17.37 4.82
N PRO A 501 -19.66 17.02 4.93
CA PRO A 501 -20.68 17.93 5.46
C PRO A 501 -20.63 18.05 6.99
N GLY A 502 -19.87 17.19 7.67
CA GLY A 502 -19.98 16.95 9.10
C GLY A 502 -20.90 15.77 9.37
N ALA A 503 -21.61 15.81 10.50
CA ALA A 503 -22.51 14.72 10.87
C ALA A 503 -23.71 14.58 9.92
N ASN A 504 -23.99 13.35 9.49
CA ASN A 504 -25.03 12.98 8.55
C ASN A 504 -26.23 12.32 9.30
N PRO A 505 -27.51 12.65 8.98
CA PRO A 505 -28.68 11.98 9.56
C PRO A 505 -28.66 10.43 9.53
N ASP A 506 -27.94 9.79 8.59
CA ASP A 506 -27.73 8.33 8.59
C ASP A 506 -27.17 7.79 9.93
N PHE A 507 -26.44 8.61 10.69
CA PHE A 507 -25.93 8.22 12.00
C PHE A 507 -27.04 7.91 13.01
N ALA A 508 -28.22 8.54 12.93
CA ALA A 508 -29.32 8.27 13.86
C ALA A 508 -29.75 6.79 13.79
N THR A 509 -29.93 6.26 12.57
CA THR A 509 -30.30 4.85 12.35
C THR A 509 -29.20 3.89 12.81
N ALA A 510 -27.94 4.22 12.56
CA ALA A 510 -26.79 3.43 13.02
C ALA A 510 -26.62 3.42 14.55
N PHE A 511 -27.00 4.51 15.23
CA PHE A 511 -27.02 4.61 16.69
C PHE A 511 -28.17 3.81 17.32
N GLU A 512 -29.39 3.91 16.79
CA GLU A 512 -30.55 3.16 17.28
C GLU A 512 -30.33 1.64 17.19
N ALA A 513 -29.73 1.17 16.09
CA ALA A 513 -29.34 -0.23 15.91
C ALA A 513 -28.31 -0.73 16.95
N ARG A 514 -27.54 0.18 17.58
CA ARG A 514 -26.47 -0.14 18.54
C ARG A 514 -26.79 0.17 20.00
N ARG A 515 -27.98 0.74 20.30
CA ARG A 515 -28.40 1.18 21.64
C ARG A 515 -27.39 2.13 22.33
N LEU A 516 -26.63 2.88 21.54
CA LEU A 516 -25.71 3.90 22.06
C LEU A 516 -26.50 5.13 22.50
N SER A 517 -26.03 5.82 23.54
CA SER A 517 -26.67 7.05 24.01
C SER A 517 -26.62 8.13 22.92
N SER A 518 -27.75 8.77 22.64
CA SER A 518 -27.87 9.92 21.72
C SER A 518 -26.92 11.06 22.05
N ASN A 519 -26.43 11.14 23.29
CA ASN A 519 -25.45 12.12 23.70
C ASN A 519 -24.11 11.96 22.95
N PHE A 520 -23.69 10.74 22.61
CA PHE A 520 -22.51 10.51 21.77
C PHE A 520 -22.71 11.00 20.33
N LEU A 521 -23.96 11.04 19.83
CA LEU A 521 -24.28 11.61 18.51
C LEU A 521 -24.18 13.14 18.54
N ILE A 522 -24.77 13.78 19.56
CA ILE A 522 -24.67 15.24 19.79
C ILE A 522 -23.21 15.69 19.94
N LEU A 523 -22.39 14.90 20.66
CA LEU A 523 -20.96 15.15 20.81
C LEU A 523 -20.20 15.04 19.47
N LEU A 524 -20.55 14.05 18.63
CA LEU A 524 -19.96 13.86 17.30
C LEU A 524 -20.37 14.96 16.31
N GLU A 525 -21.66 15.37 16.34
CA GLU A 525 -22.19 16.54 15.60
C GLU A 525 -21.46 17.83 15.98
N GLY A 526 -21.18 18.03 17.26
CA GLY A 526 -20.40 19.16 17.74
C GLY A 526 -18.94 19.13 17.28
N LEU A 527 -18.26 17.99 17.41
CA LEU A 527 -16.83 17.86 17.06
C LEU A 527 -16.57 17.95 15.55
N LEU A 528 -17.44 17.35 14.73
CA LEU A 528 -17.29 17.30 13.27
C LEU A 528 -18.01 18.47 12.56
N ASN A 529 -18.23 19.59 13.26
CA ASN A 529 -18.82 20.77 12.64
C ASN A 529 -17.85 21.42 11.64
N LYS A 530 -18.35 21.79 10.45
CA LYS A 530 -17.55 22.39 9.38
C LYS A 530 -17.02 23.79 9.73
N VAL A 531 -17.69 24.52 10.63
CA VAL A 531 -17.22 25.81 11.16
C VAL A 531 -16.31 25.54 12.37
N PRO A 532 -15.00 25.86 12.34
CA PRO A 532 -14.10 25.49 13.44
C PRO A 532 -14.52 26.09 14.79
N ASN A 533 -15.01 27.32 14.80
CA ASN A 533 -15.36 28.05 16.03
C ASN A 533 -16.50 27.40 16.84
N THR A 534 -17.44 26.72 16.18
CA THR A 534 -18.60 26.08 16.84
C THR A 534 -18.25 24.73 17.50
N ARG A 535 -17.14 24.10 17.11
CA ARG A 535 -16.67 22.84 17.73
C ARG A 535 -16.43 23.07 19.23
N PRO A 536 -16.87 22.18 20.15
CA PRO A 536 -16.62 22.33 21.59
C PRO A 536 -15.11 22.27 21.89
N SER A 537 -14.67 22.87 23.00
CA SER A 537 -13.27 22.76 23.48
C SER A 537 -13.08 21.55 24.38
N CYS A 538 -11.84 21.06 24.50
CA CYS A 538 -11.48 19.97 25.42
C CYS A 538 -12.02 20.18 26.84
N GLY A 539 -11.95 21.41 27.37
CA GLY A 539 -12.42 21.71 28.73
C GLY A 539 -13.92 21.60 28.88
N ARG A 540 -14.68 22.06 27.88
CA ARG A 540 -16.14 21.91 27.82
C ARG A 540 -16.56 20.44 27.77
N ILE A 541 -15.81 19.60 27.05
CA ILE A 541 -16.05 18.15 26.97
C ILE A 541 -15.64 17.44 28.27
N SER A 542 -14.47 17.76 28.83
CA SER A 542 -13.98 17.19 30.09
C SER A 542 -14.94 17.48 31.24
N GLN A 543 -15.42 18.72 31.35
CA GLN A 543 -16.43 19.13 32.34
C GLN A 543 -17.74 18.36 32.16
N ALA A 544 -18.27 18.28 30.94
CA ALA A 544 -19.50 17.55 30.67
C ALA A 544 -19.37 16.04 31.03
N ILE A 545 -18.27 15.40 30.63
CA ILE A 545 -17.98 13.99 30.97
C ILE A 545 -17.90 13.78 32.49
N LYS A 546 -17.30 14.72 33.24
CA LYS A 546 -17.21 14.71 34.71
C LYS A 546 -18.57 14.87 35.39
N GLU A 547 -19.45 15.70 34.84
CA GLU A 547 -20.85 15.83 35.25
C GLU A 547 -21.73 14.64 34.81
N GLY A 548 -21.17 13.67 34.08
CA GLY A 548 -21.91 12.55 33.49
C GLY A 548 -22.74 12.91 32.24
N LYS A 549 -22.86 14.20 31.93
CA LYS A 549 -23.51 14.75 30.73
C LYS A 549 -22.62 14.50 29.51
N LEU A 550 -22.99 13.56 28.64
CA LEU A 550 -22.30 13.40 27.34
C LEU A 550 -22.76 14.45 26.28
N ASP A 551 -23.74 15.30 26.60
CA ASP A 551 -24.17 16.46 25.80
C ASP A 551 -23.40 17.71 26.31
N PRO A 552 -22.35 18.18 25.60
CA PRO A 552 -21.63 19.39 25.99
C PRO A 552 -22.37 20.68 25.63
N LEU A 553 -23.45 20.63 24.84
CA LEU A 553 -24.09 21.82 24.27
C LEU A 553 -25.09 22.48 25.23
N LYS A 554 -25.65 21.74 26.18
CA LYS A 554 -26.61 22.26 27.18
C LYS A 554 -25.99 22.64 28.51
N GLU A 555 -25.67 23.93 28.64
CA GLU A 555 -26.37 24.84 29.58
C GLU A 555 -25.91 26.30 29.35
N ASN A 556 -26.73 27.26 29.79
CA ASN A 556 -26.51 28.72 29.70
C ASN A 556 -26.34 29.33 28.28
N LEU A 557 -27.44 29.37 27.52
CA LEU A 557 -27.68 30.40 26.50
C LEU A 557 -29.05 31.06 26.73
N ASN A 558 -29.15 32.37 26.46
CA ASN A 558 -30.38 33.14 26.65
C ASN A 558 -31.52 32.67 25.72
N PRO A 559 -32.79 32.72 26.16
CA PRO A 559 -33.96 32.20 25.43
C PRO A 559 -34.36 33.01 24.18
N SER A 560 -33.48 33.88 23.67
CA SER A 560 -33.74 34.84 22.58
C SER A 560 -33.08 34.49 21.23
N SER A 561 -32.57 33.26 21.06
CA SER A 561 -31.81 32.85 19.85
C SER A 561 -32.29 31.55 19.16
N LEU A 562 -33.47 31.02 19.53
CA LEU A 562 -34.02 29.76 19.04
C LEU A 562 -34.73 29.82 17.66
N SER A 563 -34.29 30.69 16.75
CA SER A 563 -35.00 31.01 15.49
C SER A 563 -34.33 30.50 14.20
N SER A 564 -33.27 29.68 14.28
CA SER A 564 -32.45 29.33 13.10
C SER A 564 -31.99 27.87 12.99
N LEU A 565 -32.73 26.90 13.55
CA LEU A 565 -32.58 25.47 13.23
C LEU A 565 -33.94 24.83 12.95
N ILE A 566 -34.05 24.10 11.84
CA ILE A 566 -35.29 23.49 11.35
C ILE A 566 -35.52 22.14 12.04
N PRO A 567 -36.69 21.88 12.67
CA PRO A 567 -36.98 20.58 13.27
C PRO A 567 -37.36 19.54 12.20
N LEU A 568 -36.67 18.40 12.17
CA LEU A 568 -37.16 17.21 11.48
C LEU A 568 -38.27 16.56 12.30
N LYS A 569 -39.50 16.60 11.80
CA LYS A 569 -40.64 15.92 12.41
C LYS A 569 -40.48 14.40 12.38
N ARG A 570 -40.77 13.75 13.51
CA ARG A 570 -41.26 12.37 13.57
C ARG A 570 -42.78 12.42 13.63
N ASP A 571 -43.46 12.08 12.53
CA ASP A 571 -44.91 11.86 12.54
C ASP A 571 -45.20 10.35 12.41
N SER A 572 -46.00 9.81 13.33
CA SER A 572 -46.43 8.41 13.35
C SER A 572 -47.95 8.32 13.37
N PHE A 573 -48.53 7.79 12.29
CA PHE A 573 -49.91 7.31 12.09
C PHE A 573 -51.03 7.80 13.04
N GLY A 574 -52.04 8.49 12.48
CA GLY A 574 -53.34 8.64 13.17
C GLY A 574 -54.39 9.49 12.45
N MET A 575 -55.18 8.85 11.57
CA MET A 575 -56.55 9.22 11.13
C MET A 575 -56.88 10.60 10.46
N ASP A 576 -57.84 10.52 9.53
CA ASP A 576 -58.94 11.45 9.24
C ASP A 576 -58.69 12.93 8.84
N ALA A 577 -58.49 13.12 7.53
CA ALA A 577 -59.45 13.75 6.59
C ALA A 577 -59.93 15.24 6.68
N ILE A 578 -60.31 15.74 5.48
CA ILE A 578 -61.42 16.67 5.16
C ILE A 578 -61.16 18.21 5.04
N ILE A 579 -61.40 18.71 3.81
CA ILE A 579 -61.98 20.02 3.38
C ILE A 579 -61.12 21.33 3.40
N GLU A 580 -60.87 21.86 2.18
CA GLU A 580 -61.15 23.22 1.62
C GLU A 580 -60.81 24.53 2.40
N SER A 581 -60.58 25.71 1.79
CA SER A 581 -60.41 26.15 0.38
C SER A 581 -59.71 27.54 0.28
N SER A 582 -59.55 28.04 -0.95
CA SER A 582 -59.06 29.37 -1.45
C SER A 582 -59.95 30.58 -0.99
N PRO A 583 -59.80 31.88 -1.44
CA PRO A 583 -59.11 32.43 -2.62
C PRO A 583 -58.40 33.82 -2.47
N ASP A 584 -58.27 34.54 -3.60
CA ASP A 584 -57.90 35.97 -3.85
C ASP A 584 -56.39 36.34 -3.73
N SER A 585 -55.65 36.86 -4.73
CA SER A 585 -55.82 37.89 -5.82
C SER A 585 -55.50 39.33 -5.34
N ASP A 586 -54.96 40.29 -6.12
CA ASP A 586 -54.63 40.48 -7.56
C ASP A 586 -53.22 41.15 -7.71
N VAL A 587 -52.36 40.96 -8.73
CA VAL A 587 -52.41 41.15 -10.21
C VAL A 587 -52.28 42.61 -10.70
N GLN A 588 -51.16 42.93 -11.39
CA GLN A 588 -51.09 43.62 -12.71
C GLN A 588 -49.63 43.88 -13.18
N GLY A 589 -49.37 43.80 -14.50
CA GLY A 589 -48.17 44.37 -15.14
C GLY A 589 -47.40 43.46 -16.13
N GLU A 590 -47.97 43.14 -17.29
CA GLU A 590 -47.34 42.30 -18.33
C GLU A 590 -46.80 43.10 -19.53
N LEU A 591 -45.85 42.51 -20.28
CA LEU A 591 -45.90 42.55 -21.75
C LEU A 591 -45.12 41.40 -22.42
N GLN A 592 -45.88 40.72 -23.28
CA GLN A 592 -45.64 39.74 -24.36
C GLN A 592 -44.41 40.02 -25.27
N GLU A 593 -44.03 39.20 -26.28
CA GLU A 593 -44.71 38.20 -27.15
C GLU A 593 -43.63 37.17 -27.62
N GLN A 594 -43.77 35.99 -28.26
CA GLN A 594 -44.74 35.20 -29.09
C GLN A 594 -44.44 33.69 -28.88
N LEU A 595 -45.20 32.65 -29.30
CA LEU A 595 -46.61 32.41 -29.70
C LEU A 595 -46.85 30.87 -29.69
N GLN A 596 -48.08 30.39 -29.47
CA GLN A 596 -48.49 29.01 -29.81
C GLN A 596 -50.01 28.90 -30.08
N GLU A 597 -50.40 28.07 -31.04
CA GLU A 597 -51.78 27.82 -31.53
C GLU A 597 -51.91 26.34 -31.98
N THR A 598 -53.06 25.63 -32.02
CA THR A 598 -54.47 25.96 -31.67
C THR A 598 -55.35 24.70 -31.44
N ARG A 599 -56.33 24.82 -30.51
CA ARG A 599 -57.75 24.35 -30.53
C ARG A 599 -58.20 22.87 -30.52
N ASP A 600 -59.30 22.67 -29.79
CA ASP A 600 -60.22 21.53 -29.72
C ASP A 600 -61.43 21.61 -30.67
N ILE A 601 -62.13 20.48 -30.88
CA ILE A 601 -63.59 20.37 -31.16
C ILE A 601 -64.13 19.12 -30.43
N ALA A 602 -65.36 19.15 -29.91
CA ALA A 602 -66.02 18.08 -29.11
C ALA A 602 -67.06 17.24 -29.91
N PHE A 603 -67.68 16.22 -29.28
CA PHE A 603 -69.17 16.04 -29.18
C PHE A 603 -69.66 14.75 -28.45
N VAL A 604 -70.56 14.93 -27.46
CA VAL A 604 -71.78 14.13 -27.08
C VAL A 604 -71.70 12.68 -26.52
N SER A 605 -72.74 12.32 -25.74
CA SER A 605 -72.96 11.10 -24.94
C SER A 605 -74.43 10.57 -25.02
N ASP A 606 -74.81 9.66 -24.10
CA ASP A 606 -76.18 9.18 -23.73
C ASP A 606 -76.78 8.03 -24.62
N SER A 607 -77.67 7.12 -24.15
CA SER A 607 -78.42 7.05 -22.89
C SER A 607 -78.83 5.61 -22.40
N ASP A 608 -79.17 5.52 -21.10
CA ASP A 608 -80.20 4.73 -20.36
C ASP A 608 -80.37 3.17 -20.30
N ASP A 609 -80.47 2.70 -19.03
CA ASP A 609 -81.65 2.04 -18.37
C ASP A 609 -81.55 0.63 -17.70
N THR A 610 -82.55 0.36 -16.84
CA THR A 610 -82.56 -0.43 -15.58
C THR A 610 -83.05 -1.89 -15.62
N SER A 611 -82.71 -2.71 -14.59
CA SER A 611 -83.67 -3.35 -13.64
C SER A 611 -83.27 -4.71 -12.95
N GLY A 612 -83.60 -4.85 -11.64
CA GLY A 612 -84.40 -5.98 -11.08
C GLY A 612 -83.85 -7.41 -10.75
N SER A 613 -83.51 -7.64 -9.45
CA SER A 613 -83.84 -8.87 -8.64
C SER A 613 -83.01 -10.19 -8.70
N THR A 614 -83.29 -11.11 -7.75
CA THR A 614 -82.50 -12.31 -7.29
C THR A 614 -83.45 -13.56 -7.13
N PRO A 615 -83.15 -14.77 -6.54
CA PRO A 615 -81.97 -15.34 -5.82
C PRO A 615 -81.63 -16.85 -6.20
N PRO A 616 -81.42 -17.86 -5.29
CA PRO A 616 -80.19 -18.24 -4.52
C PRO A 616 -79.71 -19.73 -4.62
N ARG A 617 -78.48 -20.08 -4.14
CA ARG A 617 -78.18 -21.06 -3.02
C ARG A 617 -76.77 -21.71 -2.93
N LYS A 618 -76.27 -21.80 -1.67
CA LYS A 618 -75.47 -22.87 -1.02
C LYS A 618 -73.95 -23.04 -1.29
N SER A 619 -73.30 -23.76 -0.35
CA SER A 619 -71.86 -23.94 -0.03
C SER A 619 -71.71 -25.19 0.89
N PRO A 620 -70.58 -25.51 1.60
CA PRO A 620 -69.11 -25.42 1.36
C PRO A 620 -68.40 -26.82 1.63
N ILE A 621 -67.13 -26.83 2.13
CA ILE A 621 -66.47 -27.79 3.10
C ILE A 621 -65.30 -28.73 2.63
N LEU A 622 -64.14 -28.59 3.34
CA LEU A 622 -63.03 -29.50 3.79
C LEU A 622 -62.65 -30.82 3.04
N GLY A 623 -61.48 -31.47 3.25
CA GLY A 623 -60.30 -31.27 4.14
C GLY A 623 -59.27 -32.43 4.06
N LEU A 624 -58.13 -32.36 4.77
CA LEU A 624 -57.04 -33.38 4.79
C LEU A 624 -57.19 -34.45 5.91
N PRO A 625 -56.57 -35.64 5.78
CA PRO A 625 -55.66 -36.14 6.84
C PRO A 625 -54.49 -37.07 6.37
N SER A 626 -53.84 -37.77 7.33
CA SER A 626 -52.68 -38.69 7.24
C SER A 626 -52.67 -39.60 8.53
N PRO A 627 -51.68 -40.47 8.90
CA PRO A 627 -50.32 -40.75 8.37
C PRO A 627 -49.84 -42.26 8.38
N ALA A 628 -48.52 -42.47 8.18
CA ALA A 628 -47.63 -43.47 8.84
C ALA A 628 -47.47 -44.95 8.37
N ASP A 629 -46.24 -45.47 8.64
CA ASP A 629 -45.76 -46.87 8.84
C ASP A 629 -45.85 -47.91 7.69
N SER A 630 -45.01 -48.97 7.56
CA SER A 630 -43.80 -49.49 8.28
C SER A 630 -42.94 -50.45 7.39
N PHE A 631 -41.81 -51.00 7.92
CA PHE A 631 -40.89 -52.14 7.56
C PHE A 631 -41.25 -53.12 6.38
N ASP A 632 -40.37 -53.90 5.71
CA ASP A 632 -39.01 -54.51 5.85
C ASP A 632 -38.31 -54.58 4.42
N SER A 633 -37.01 -54.81 4.11
CA SER A 633 -35.96 -55.82 4.47
C SER A 633 -36.15 -57.21 3.77
N VAL A 634 -35.17 -57.99 3.24
CA VAL A 634 -33.66 -58.12 3.27
C VAL A 634 -33.07 -58.76 1.94
N ASP A 635 -31.76 -58.60 1.66
CA ASP A 635 -30.83 -59.36 0.73
C ASP A 635 -31.01 -59.42 -0.83
N GLY A 636 -29.94 -59.85 -1.56
CA GLY A 636 -30.03 -60.14 -3.02
C GLY A 636 -28.78 -60.63 -3.81
N THR A 637 -27.70 -59.84 -3.91
CA THR A 637 -26.42 -60.09 -4.66
C THR A 637 -26.37 -60.10 -6.22
N GLN A 638 -25.17 -59.78 -6.74
CA GLN A 638 -24.55 -60.02 -8.07
C GLN A 638 -24.97 -59.28 -9.38
N ASN A 639 -24.02 -58.45 -9.83
CA ASN A 639 -23.38 -58.36 -11.16
C ASN A 639 -24.08 -57.74 -12.41
N ASP A 640 -23.21 -57.12 -13.21
CA ASP A 640 -23.32 -56.47 -14.53
C ASP A 640 -24.58 -56.70 -15.40
N THR A 641 -25.29 -55.60 -15.71
CA THR A 641 -25.80 -55.28 -17.08
C THR A 641 -26.49 -53.89 -17.24
N GLN A 642 -26.34 -52.92 -16.31
CA GLN A 642 -27.18 -51.70 -16.34
C GLN A 642 -26.62 -50.48 -17.11
N ALA A 643 -25.33 -50.43 -17.46
CA ALA A 643 -24.72 -49.26 -18.12
C ALA A 643 -25.20 -49.01 -19.58
N THR A 644 -25.55 -50.07 -20.31
CA THR A 644 -25.95 -50.02 -21.73
C THR A 644 -27.42 -49.61 -21.93
N THR A 645 -28.31 -50.05 -21.04
CA THR A 645 -29.77 -49.95 -21.22
C THR A 645 -30.32 -48.53 -21.02
N LEU A 646 -29.70 -47.75 -20.13
CA LEU A 646 -30.06 -46.35 -19.89
C LEU A 646 -29.71 -45.44 -21.08
N ARG A 647 -28.53 -45.62 -21.70
CA ARG A 647 -28.10 -44.86 -22.90
C ARG A 647 -29.06 -45.07 -24.08
N ALA A 648 -29.58 -46.30 -24.25
CA ALA A 648 -30.56 -46.61 -25.29
C ALA A 648 -31.92 -45.89 -25.06
N ARG A 649 -32.43 -45.88 -23.81
CA ARG A 649 -33.68 -45.18 -23.47
C ARG A 649 -33.56 -43.65 -23.63
N TRP A 650 -32.41 -43.06 -23.29
CA TRP A 650 -32.17 -41.62 -23.48
C TRP A 650 -32.17 -41.21 -24.97
N ARG A 651 -31.41 -41.90 -25.83
CA ARG A 651 -31.43 -41.67 -27.29
C ARG A 651 -32.86 -41.74 -27.87
N LYS A 652 -33.65 -42.73 -27.45
CA LYS A 652 -35.04 -42.93 -27.91
C LYS A 652 -36.07 -41.93 -27.31
N ARG A 653 -35.64 -41.01 -26.43
CA ARG A 653 -36.44 -39.89 -25.91
C ARG A 653 -36.05 -38.57 -26.60
N VAL A 654 -34.74 -38.30 -26.73
CA VAL A 654 -34.21 -37.12 -27.46
C VAL A 654 -34.66 -37.11 -28.92
N LEU A 655 -34.54 -38.23 -29.64
CA LEU A 655 -34.98 -38.34 -31.05
C LEU A 655 -36.49 -38.11 -31.24
N ARG A 656 -37.33 -38.35 -30.21
CA ARG A 656 -38.78 -38.08 -30.28
C ARG A 656 -39.15 -36.64 -29.94
N LEU A 657 -38.30 -35.88 -29.25
CA LEU A 657 -38.44 -34.43 -29.08
C LEU A 657 -38.03 -33.70 -30.37
N LEU A 658 -36.86 -34.06 -30.94
CA LEU A 658 -36.36 -33.47 -32.20
C LEU A 658 -37.31 -33.69 -33.39
N ALA A 659 -38.08 -34.78 -33.40
CA ALA A 659 -39.07 -35.04 -34.45
C ALA A 659 -40.34 -34.17 -34.37
N ARG A 660 -40.60 -33.49 -33.24
CA ARG A 660 -41.91 -32.85 -32.97
C ARG A 660 -42.02 -31.36 -33.29
N HIS A 661 -40.91 -30.72 -33.68
CA HIS A 661 -40.85 -29.29 -34.03
C HIS A 661 -40.31 -29.04 -35.45
N ARG A 662 -40.43 -30.02 -36.36
CA ARG A 662 -39.85 -29.96 -37.72
C ARG A 662 -40.83 -29.58 -38.85
N GLU A 663 -41.94 -28.93 -38.51
CA GLU A 663 -42.82 -28.22 -39.46
C GLU A 663 -43.52 -27.12 -38.67
N PRO A 664 -43.05 -25.86 -38.79
CA PRO A 664 -43.57 -25.01 -39.88
C PRO A 664 -42.50 -24.16 -40.61
N LEU A 665 -41.23 -24.58 -40.62
CA LEU A 665 -40.11 -23.82 -41.22
C LEU A 665 -39.79 -24.17 -42.69
N THR A 666 -40.42 -25.21 -43.25
CA THR A 666 -40.18 -25.72 -44.62
C THR A 666 -40.89 -24.96 -45.73
N ARG A 667 -41.80 -24.02 -45.42
CA ARG A 667 -42.52 -23.21 -46.42
C ARG A 667 -41.88 -21.87 -46.78
N LEU A 668 -40.84 -21.42 -46.06
CA LEU A 668 -40.14 -20.16 -46.34
C LEU A 668 -38.78 -20.32 -47.05
N MET A 669 -38.36 -21.56 -47.36
CA MET A 669 -37.08 -21.85 -48.03
C MET A 669 -37.24 -22.24 -49.51
N LYS A 670 -37.83 -21.36 -50.33
CA LYS A 670 -37.85 -21.50 -51.81
C LYS A 670 -37.54 -20.21 -52.60
N SER A 671 -37.05 -19.18 -51.93
CA SER A 671 -36.45 -17.98 -52.53
C SER A 671 -35.22 -17.56 -51.72
N SER A 672 -34.31 -16.81 -52.35
CA SER A 672 -33.03 -16.34 -51.80
C SER A 672 -31.95 -17.42 -51.56
N VAL A 673 -31.15 -17.69 -52.58
CA VAL A 673 -29.85 -18.38 -52.45
C VAL A 673 -28.76 -17.35 -52.14
N LEU A 674 -28.65 -16.96 -50.87
CA LEU A 674 -27.47 -16.30 -50.27
C LEU A 674 -27.60 -16.34 -48.72
N VAL A 675 -26.57 -15.90 -47.98
CA VAL A 675 -26.54 -15.83 -46.49
C VAL A 675 -26.55 -17.20 -45.76
N GLY A 676 -25.57 -18.04 -46.06
CA GLY A 676 -25.34 -19.32 -45.34
C GLY A 676 -24.63 -19.22 -43.98
N LYS A 677 -24.24 -18.03 -43.50
CA LYS A 677 -23.41 -17.85 -42.28
C LYS A 677 -24.12 -17.22 -41.07
N SER A 678 -25.35 -16.71 -41.20
CA SER A 678 -25.99 -15.93 -40.13
C SER A 678 -26.84 -16.74 -39.13
N LEU A 679 -27.34 -17.92 -39.53
CA LEU A 679 -28.42 -18.60 -38.80
C LEU A 679 -28.00 -19.28 -37.48
N ASN A 680 -26.78 -19.81 -37.38
CA ASN A 680 -26.30 -20.41 -36.12
C ASN A 680 -26.14 -19.36 -35.02
N HIS A 681 -25.69 -18.15 -35.38
CA HIS A 681 -25.45 -17.07 -34.42
C HIS A 681 -26.76 -16.56 -33.81
N VAL A 682 -27.84 -16.49 -34.60
CA VAL A 682 -29.19 -16.15 -34.12
C VAL A 682 -29.72 -17.21 -33.14
N PHE A 683 -29.47 -18.50 -33.40
CA PHE A 683 -29.91 -19.57 -32.50
C PHE A 683 -29.17 -19.56 -31.15
N GLU A 684 -27.88 -19.25 -31.10
CA GLU A 684 -27.16 -19.10 -29.83
C GLU A 684 -27.58 -17.82 -29.08
N LEU A 685 -27.73 -16.68 -29.77
CA LEU A 685 -28.18 -15.42 -29.16
C LEU A 685 -29.55 -15.55 -28.47
N VAL A 686 -30.52 -16.21 -29.11
CA VAL A 686 -31.85 -16.45 -28.53
C VAL A 686 -31.80 -17.36 -27.30
N TRP A 687 -30.90 -18.35 -27.27
CA TRP A 687 -30.73 -19.23 -26.11
C TRP A 687 -29.96 -18.56 -24.96
N PHE A 688 -28.98 -17.70 -25.26
CA PHE A 688 -28.27 -16.91 -24.25
C PHE A 688 -29.19 -15.88 -23.58
N SER A 689 -29.99 -15.11 -24.34
CA SER A 689 -30.95 -14.16 -23.78
C SER A 689 -31.89 -14.87 -22.80
N SER A 690 -32.52 -15.96 -23.24
CA SER A 690 -33.46 -16.73 -22.41
C SER A 690 -32.86 -17.28 -21.10
N ALA A 691 -31.54 -17.39 -20.98
CA ALA A 691 -30.86 -17.77 -19.74
C ALA A 691 -30.48 -16.55 -18.88
N VAL A 692 -29.98 -15.47 -19.49
CA VAL A 692 -29.66 -14.21 -18.80
C VAL A 692 -30.94 -13.56 -18.23
N ASP A 693 -32.06 -13.61 -18.95
CA ASP A 693 -33.37 -13.14 -18.49
C ASP A 693 -33.89 -13.91 -17.26
N SER A 694 -33.41 -15.14 -17.04
CA SER A 694 -33.71 -15.96 -15.85
C SER A 694 -32.74 -15.74 -14.67
N THR A 695 -31.73 -14.89 -14.83
CA THR A 695 -30.67 -14.66 -13.84
C THR A 695 -31.12 -13.65 -12.76
N PRO A 696 -30.95 -13.97 -11.46
CA PRO A 696 -31.24 -13.04 -10.37
C PRO A 696 -30.44 -11.73 -10.47
N ASP A 697 -31.01 -10.62 -10.00
CA ASP A 697 -30.44 -9.27 -10.20
C ASP A 697 -28.99 -9.13 -9.71
N TYR A 698 -28.64 -9.79 -8.60
CA TYR A 698 -27.28 -9.78 -8.05
C TYR A 698 -26.22 -10.43 -8.96
N ASN A 699 -26.62 -11.25 -9.93
CA ASN A 699 -25.75 -11.86 -10.93
C ASN A 699 -25.92 -11.25 -12.33
N ARG A 700 -26.94 -10.44 -12.62
CA ARG A 700 -27.19 -9.92 -13.99
C ARG A 700 -26.01 -9.10 -14.51
N SER A 701 -25.40 -8.29 -13.64
CA SER A 701 -24.21 -7.48 -13.92
C SER A 701 -22.99 -8.27 -14.41
N LEU A 702 -22.87 -9.56 -14.04
CA LEU A 702 -21.78 -10.44 -14.48
C LEU A 702 -21.88 -10.84 -15.97
N TYR A 703 -23.02 -10.57 -16.61
CA TYR A 703 -23.27 -10.82 -18.03
C TYR A 703 -23.38 -9.52 -18.86
N THR A 704 -23.34 -8.35 -18.21
CA THR A 704 -23.46 -7.04 -18.85
C THR A 704 -22.14 -6.69 -19.58
N PRO A 705 -22.17 -6.32 -20.87
CA PRO A 705 -20.98 -5.89 -21.60
C PRO A 705 -20.31 -4.66 -20.98
N LEU A 706 -18.97 -4.56 -21.08
CA LEU A 706 -18.20 -3.46 -20.49
C LEU A 706 -18.72 -2.05 -20.85
N ALA A 707 -19.16 -1.86 -22.10
CA ALA A 707 -19.68 -0.56 -22.57
C ALA A 707 -21.02 -0.14 -21.93
N GLU A 708 -21.75 -1.07 -21.32
CA GLU A 708 -22.99 -0.84 -20.59
C GLU A 708 -22.75 -0.85 -19.07
N LEU A 709 -21.85 -1.74 -18.59
CA LEU A 709 -21.52 -1.88 -17.17
C LEU A 709 -20.62 -0.76 -16.63
N ASP A 710 -19.63 -0.33 -17.40
CA ASP A 710 -18.67 0.72 -17.05
C ASP A 710 -18.29 1.55 -18.30
N PRO A 711 -19.14 2.51 -18.71
CA PRO A 711 -18.90 3.33 -19.89
C PRO A 711 -17.67 4.25 -19.74
N GLU A 712 -17.31 4.67 -18.52
CA GLU A 712 -16.09 5.47 -18.27
C GLU A 712 -14.82 4.67 -18.60
N VAL A 713 -14.73 3.41 -18.15
CA VAL A 713 -13.61 2.53 -18.51
C VAL A 713 -13.61 2.21 -20.01
N LYS A 714 -14.79 2.09 -20.64
CA LYS A 714 -14.89 1.93 -22.10
C LYS A 714 -14.39 3.17 -22.86
N GLU A 715 -14.71 4.38 -22.40
CA GLU A 715 -14.24 5.62 -23.01
C GLU A 715 -12.72 5.75 -22.90
N LEU A 716 -12.12 5.46 -21.73
CA LEU A 716 -10.67 5.47 -21.55
C LEU A 716 -9.96 4.47 -22.48
N ILE A 717 -10.54 3.29 -22.72
CA ILE A 717 -10.03 2.33 -23.70
C ILE A 717 -10.08 2.90 -25.13
N ASP A 718 -11.15 3.61 -25.50
CA ASP A 718 -11.26 4.24 -26.82
C ASP A 718 -10.28 5.43 -26.98
N GLN A 719 -10.05 6.21 -25.91
CA GLN A 719 -9.07 7.30 -25.87
C GLN A 719 -7.63 6.78 -26.03
N GLU A 720 -7.24 5.72 -25.32
CA GLU A 720 -5.90 5.10 -25.50
C GLU A 720 -5.76 4.40 -26.86
N THR A 721 -6.83 3.77 -27.36
CA THR A 721 -6.84 3.21 -28.73
C THR A 721 -6.63 4.30 -29.78
N TRP A 722 -7.28 5.46 -29.61
CA TRP A 722 -7.08 6.62 -30.47
C TRP A 722 -5.67 7.21 -30.34
N ARG A 723 -5.09 7.23 -29.13
CA ARG A 723 -3.69 7.64 -28.91
C ARG A 723 -2.72 6.73 -29.66
N GLN A 724 -2.81 5.40 -29.50
CA GLN A 724 -1.94 4.44 -30.19
C GLN A 724 -2.11 4.46 -31.71
N TYR A 725 -3.31 4.73 -32.22
CA TYR A 725 -3.56 4.87 -33.65
C TYR A 725 -2.94 6.16 -34.22
N THR A 726 -3.11 7.29 -33.53
CA THR A 726 -2.67 8.61 -34.00
C THR A 726 -1.22 8.96 -33.62
N GLY A 727 -0.59 8.17 -32.74
CA GLY A 727 0.78 8.38 -32.26
C GLY A 727 1.87 7.56 -32.96
N LEU A 728 3.12 7.98 -32.76
CA LEU A 728 4.34 7.26 -33.12
C LEU A 728 5.01 6.69 -31.88
N GLU A 729 4.79 5.40 -31.63
CA GLU A 729 5.31 4.68 -30.46
C GLU A 729 6.78 4.27 -30.67
N LEU A 730 7.71 4.97 -30.04
CA LEU A 730 9.17 4.75 -30.12
C LEU A 730 9.80 4.29 -28.80
N ILE A 731 9.00 4.00 -27.75
CA ILE A 731 9.51 3.48 -26.48
C ILE A 731 10.05 2.06 -26.71
N ALA A 732 11.37 1.89 -26.61
CA ALA A 732 12.09 0.65 -26.94
C ALA A 732 11.75 -0.59 -26.06
N SER A 733 10.84 -0.44 -25.08
CA SER A 733 10.31 -1.51 -24.24
C SER A 733 8.83 -1.85 -24.53
N GLU A 734 8.23 -1.25 -25.56
CA GLU A 734 6.82 -1.42 -25.90
C GLU A 734 6.62 -2.03 -27.29
N ASN A 735 5.45 -2.63 -27.49
CA ASN A 735 5.06 -3.29 -28.72
C ASN A 735 3.54 -3.48 -28.76
N LEU A 736 2.99 -3.68 -29.94
CA LEU A 736 1.55 -3.77 -30.19
C LEU A 736 1.15 -5.25 -30.37
N THR A 737 0.43 -5.79 -29.40
CA THR A 737 0.07 -7.23 -29.34
C THR A 737 -1.10 -7.56 -30.27
N GLY A 738 -1.12 -8.78 -30.83
CA GLY A 738 -2.16 -9.23 -31.75
C GLY A 738 -3.50 -9.57 -31.06
N LEU A 739 -4.61 -9.43 -31.79
CA LEU A 739 -5.98 -9.67 -31.29
C LEU A 739 -6.14 -10.98 -30.50
N ALA A 740 -5.69 -12.10 -31.07
CA ALA A 740 -5.81 -13.42 -30.43
C ALA A 740 -5.08 -13.54 -29.08
N THR A 741 -4.04 -12.72 -28.85
CA THR A 741 -3.37 -12.61 -27.55
C THR A 741 -4.25 -11.85 -26.54
N MET A 742 -4.96 -10.79 -26.98
CA MET A 742 -5.89 -10.03 -26.15
C MET A 742 -7.14 -10.86 -25.82
N GLU A 743 -7.73 -11.56 -26.80
CA GLU A 743 -8.84 -12.51 -26.60
C GLU A 743 -8.48 -13.60 -25.58
N ALA A 744 -7.27 -14.18 -25.68
CA ALA A 744 -6.79 -15.16 -24.70
C ALA A 744 -6.57 -14.55 -23.31
N THR A 745 -6.14 -13.29 -23.22
CA THR A 745 -5.94 -12.57 -21.95
C THR A 745 -7.28 -12.27 -21.26
N GLY A 746 -8.33 -11.94 -22.02
CA GLY A 746 -9.70 -11.72 -21.53
C GLY A 746 -10.53 -12.99 -21.32
N SER A 747 -9.91 -14.18 -21.33
CA SER A 747 -10.63 -15.45 -21.33
C SER A 747 -10.94 -16.02 -19.94
N ILE A 748 -11.91 -16.94 -19.88
CA ILE A 748 -12.39 -17.65 -18.68
C ILE A 748 -11.29 -18.38 -17.89
N PHE A 749 -10.10 -18.59 -18.47
CA PHE A 749 -8.95 -19.13 -17.74
C PHE A 749 -8.57 -18.28 -16.51
N THR A 750 -8.91 -17.00 -16.48
CA THR A 750 -8.70 -16.12 -15.31
C THR A 750 -9.42 -16.60 -14.03
N ASN A 751 -10.45 -17.45 -14.17
CA ASN A 751 -11.27 -17.91 -13.04
C ASN A 751 -10.69 -19.13 -12.30
N LYS A 752 -9.62 -19.77 -12.80
CA LYS A 752 -9.14 -21.04 -12.25
C LYS A 752 -7.82 -20.90 -11.49
N TYR A 753 -7.88 -21.09 -10.17
CA TYR A 753 -6.70 -21.31 -9.33
C TYR A 753 -6.02 -22.66 -9.66
N SER A 754 -4.68 -22.68 -9.79
CA SER A 754 -3.92 -23.87 -10.19
C SER A 754 -2.49 -23.89 -9.65
N GLU A 755 -2.33 -23.56 -8.37
CA GLU A 755 -1.03 -23.59 -7.69
C GLU A 755 -0.35 -24.97 -7.79
N GLY A 756 0.99 -24.95 -7.79
CA GLY A 756 1.84 -26.10 -8.14
C GLY A 756 2.09 -26.19 -9.65
N THR A 757 2.68 -27.30 -10.09
CA THR A 757 3.03 -27.54 -11.50
C THR A 757 2.05 -28.50 -12.19
N PRO A 758 2.02 -28.57 -13.53
CA PRO A 758 1.14 -29.48 -14.24
C PRO A 758 1.33 -30.95 -13.81
N SER A 759 0.24 -31.63 -13.45
CA SER A 759 0.20 -32.96 -12.82
C SER A 759 0.72 -33.06 -11.37
N ALA A 760 1.08 -31.94 -10.73
CA ALA A 760 1.40 -31.83 -9.31
C ALA A 760 0.80 -30.53 -8.73
N ARG A 761 -0.54 -30.48 -8.68
CA ARG A 761 -1.34 -29.32 -8.27
C ARG A 761 -1.93 -29.51 -6.87
N TYR A 762 -2.01 -28.43 -6.10
CA TYR A 762 -2.70 -28.44 -4.80
C TYR A 762 -4.24 -28.44 -4.91
N TYR A 763 -4.78 -28.11 -6.09
CA TYR A 763 -6.22 -27.94 -6.33
C TYR A 763 -6.73 -28.81 -7.48
N GLY A 764 -7.91 -29.43 -7.29
CA GLY A 764 -8.59 -30.18 -8.33
C GLY A 764 -9.13 -29.34 -9.49
N GLY A 765 -9.62 -30.00 -10.55
CA GLY A 765 -10.26 -29.36 -11.70
C GLY A 765 -9.31 -28.67 -12.69
N THR A 766 -8.02 -29.00 -12.69
CA THR A 766 -6.98 -28.37 -13.51
C THR A 766 -6.75 -29.03 -14.88
N GLU A 767 -7.57 -30.00 -15.30
CA GLU A 767 -7.35 -30.84 -16.50
C GLU A 767 -6.99 -30.03 -17.78
N TYR A 768 -7.70 -28.92 -18.02
CA TYR A 768 -7.45 -28.05 -19.18
C TYR A 768 -6.30 -27.06 -18.94
N ILE A 769 -6.05 -26.67 -17.69
CA ILE A 769 -4.92 -25.83 -17.30
C ILE A 769 -3.60 -26.57 -17.48
N ASP A 770 -3.54 -27.84 -17.09
CA ASP A 770 -2.34 -28.67 -17.24
C ASP A 770 -2.02 -28.95 -18.72
N LYS A 771 -3.04 -29.07 -19.57
CA LYS A 771 -2.87 -29.12 -21.04
C LYS A 771 -2.37 -27.78 -21.58
N LEU A 772 -2.92 -26.66 -21.11
CA LEU A 772 -2.56 -25.31 -21.51
C LEU A 772 -1.12 -24.95 -21.15
N GLU A 773 -0.71 -25.21 -19.90
CA GLU A 773 0.63 -24.87 -19.42
C GLU A 773 1.69 -25.75 -20.06
N LYS A 774 1.45 -27.08 -20.21
CA LYS A 774 2.36 -27.97 -20.96
C LYS A 774 2.47 -27.56 -22.44
N LEU A 775 1.39 -27.05 -23.05
CA LEU A 775 1.42 -26.48 -24.40
C LEU A 775 2.23 -25.18 -24.46
N CYS A 776 2.11 -24.32 -23.44
CA CYS A 776 2.89 -23.09 -23.32
C CYS A 776 4.39 -23.39 -23.18
N GLN A 777 4.76 -24.28 -22.25
CA GLN A 777 6.13 -24.77 -22.06
C GLN A 777 6.71 -25.35 -23.36
N LYS A 778 5.96 -26.23 -24.05
CA LYS A 778 6.38 -26.79 -25.34
C LYS A 778 6.60 -25.72 -26.42
N ARG A 779 5.72 -24.72 -26.51
CA ARG A 779 5.85 -23.61 -27.48
C ARG A 779 7.00 -22.67 -27.10
N ALA A 780 7.29 -22.48 -25.82
CA ALA A 780 8.41 -21.67 -25.37
C ALA A 780 9.76 -22.31 -25.76
N LEU A 781 9.94 -23.61 -25.48
CA LEU A 781 11.15 -24.33 -25.91
C LEU A 781 11.29 -24.31 -27.45
N ALA A 782 10.20 -24.57 -28.19
CA ALA A 782 10.22 -24.55 -29.65
C ALA A 782 10.53 -23.16 -30.25
N ALA A 783 10.02 -22.08 -29.65
CA ALA A 783 10.23 -20.70 -30.12
C ALA A 783 11.71 -20.25 -30.02
N PHE A 784 12.48 -20.82 -29.09
CA PHE A 784 13.91 -20.57 -28.94
C PHE A 784 14.77 -21.75 -29.44
N ASN A 785 14.20 -22.68 -30.24
CA ASN A 785 14.89 -23.84 -30.82
C ASN A 785 15.57 -24.77 -29.77
N LEU A 786 15.00 -24.88 -28.58
CA LEU A 786 15.61 -25.57 -27.44
C LEU A 786 15.22 -27.05 -27.36
N ASP A 787 16.25 -27.89 -27.16
CA ASP A 787 16.14 -29.31 -26.85
C ASP A 787 15.49 -29.54 -25.47
N PRO A 788 14.28 -30.15 -25.38
CA PRO A 788 13.57 -30.36 -24.12
C PRO A 788 14.24 -31.30 -23.12
N GLU A 789 15.25 -32.09 -23.54
CA GLU A 789 16.04 -32.93 -22.63
C GLU A 789 17.20 -32.15 -21.98
N LYS A 790 17.60 -31.02 -22.60
CA LYS A 790 18.64 -30.12 -22.08
C LYS A 790 18.05 -28.93 -21.32
N TRP A 791 16.94 -28.38 -21.80
CA TRP A 791 16.30 -27.18 -21.29
C TRP A 791 14.89 -27.44 -20.77
N GLY A 792 14.59 -26.86 -19.60
CA GLY A 792 13.23 -26.69 -19.10
C GLY A 792 12.85 -25.21 -19.08
N VAL A 793 11.56 -24.94 -18.85
CA VAL A 793 11.02 -23.58 -18.78
C VAL A 793 9.87 -23.48 -17.79
N ASN A 794 9.93 -22.49 -16.91
CA ASN A 794 8.80 -22.07 -16.09
C ASN A 794 8.11 -20.86 -16.76
N VAL A 795 6.79 -20.98 -16.93
CA VAL A 795 5.93 -20.03 -17.66
C VAL A 795 4.98 -19.25 -16.73
N GLN A 796 5.13 -19.42 -15.42
CA GLN A 796 4.28 -18.83 -14.38
C GLN A 796 4.71 -17.43 -13.85
N PRO A 797 5.94 -16.91 -14.03
CA PRO A 797 6.31 -15.59 -13.50
C PRO A 797 5.41 -14.45 -14.01
N TYR A 798 4.84 -13.67 -13.09
CA TYR A 798 3.93 -12.58 -13.42
C TYR A 798 4.59 -11.46 -14.25
N SER A 799 5.90 -11.25 -14.13
CA SER A 799 6.68 -10.32 -14.96
C SER A 799 8.17 -10.65 -14.93
N GLY A 800 8.98 -9.96 -15.74
CA GLY A 800 10.44 -10.13 -15.76
C GLY A 800 11.09 -9.82 -14.42
N SER A 801 10.55 -8.87 -13.64
CA SER A 801 11.05 -8.57 -12.30
C SER A 801 10.85 -9.72 -11.31
N THR A 802 9.72 -10.44 -11.37
CA THR A 802 9.50 -11.62 -10.53
C THR A 802 10.29 -12.82 -11.04
N ALA A 803 10.44 -12.98 -12.36
CA ALA A 803 11.30 -13.98 -12.96
C ALA A 803 12.76 -13.85 -12.50
N ASN A 804 13.34 -12.65 -12.60
CA ASN A 804 14.72 -12.38 -12.17
C ASN A 804 14.90 -12.60 -10.66
N PHE A 805 13.93 -12.18 -9.84
CA PHE A 805 14.00 -12.35 -8.38
C PHE A 805 13.89 -13.82 -7.94
N ALA A 806 13.02 -14.60 -8.58
CA ALA A 806 12.94 -16.04 -8.36
C ALA A 806 14.23 -16.77 -8.78
N VAL A 807 14.86 -16.36 -9.90
CA VAL A 807 16.17 -16.91 -10.31
C VAL A 807 17.27 -16.61 -9.31
N MET A 808 17.40 -15.36 -8.84
CA MET A 808 18.39 -15.02 -7.83
C MET A 808 18.16 -15.83 -6.55
N THR A 809 16.93 -15.88 -6.06
CA THR A 809 16.55 -16.63 -4.84
C THR A 809 16.80 -18.15 -4.96
N ALA A 810 16.70 -18.72 -6.17
CA ALA A 810 16.95 -20.14 -6.41
C ALA A 810 18.44 -20.51 -6.58
N LEU A 811 19.27 -19.56 -7.02
CA LEU A 811 20.69 -19.78 -7.34
C LEU A 811 21.66 -19.37 -6.22
N ILE A 812 21.34 -18.29 -5.50
CA ILE A 812 22.25 -17.62 -4.55
C ILE A 812 21.53 -17.29 -3.23
N LYS A 813 22.28 -17.25 -2.13
CA LYS A 813 21.73 -16.96 -0.80
C LYS A 813 21.56 -15.45 -0.58
N PRO A 814 20.74 -15.01 0.40
CA PRO A 814 20.80 -13.63 0.87
C PRO A 814 22.24 -13.21 1.20
N HIS A 815 22.62 -12.02 0.77
CA HIS A 815 23.97 -11.44 0.84
C HIS A 815 25.09 -12.18 0.07
N ASP A 816 24.80 -13.22 -0.73
CA ASP A 816 25.75 -13.63 -1.77
C ASP A 816 25.93 -12.49 -2.79
N ARG A 817 27.10 -12.46 -3.42
CA ARG A 817 27.49 -11.38 -4.34
C ARG A 817 26.99 -11.63 -5.76
N LEU A 818 26.50 -10.59 -6.43
CA LEU A 818 26.16 -10.61 -7.85
C LEU A 818 26.85 -9.48 -8.62
N MET A 819 27.01 -9.65 -9.94
CA MET A 819 27.43 -8.61 -10.86
C MET A 819 26.40 -8.45 -11.99
N GLY A 820 26.07 -7.20 -12.32
CA GLY A 820 25.18 -6.83 -13.43
C GLY A 820 25.67 -5.54 -14.08
N LEU A 821 25.17 -5.21 -15.28
CA LEU A 821 25.52 -3.96 -15.94
C LEU A 821 24.98 -2.76 -15.13
N ARG A 822 25.79 -1.72 -14.92
CA ARG A 822 25.40 -0.48 -14.25
C ARG A 822 24.20 0.16 -14.96
N LEU A 823 23.21 0.65 -14.21
CA LEU A 823 21.97 1.21 -14.78
C LEU A 823 22.23 2.38 -15.77
N CYS A 824 23.16 3.27 -15.44
CA CYS A 824 23.56 4.40 -16.28
C CYS A 824 24.36 3.99 -17.53
N ASP A 825 24.82 2.74 -17.61
CA ASP A 825 25.52 2.17 -18.76
C ASP A 825 24.62 1.21 -19.56
N GLY A 826 23.33 1.15 -19.22
CA GLY A 826 22.32 0.39 -19.97
C GLY A 826 21.68 -0.80 -19.25
N GLY A 827 22.11 -1.12 -18.02
CA GLY A 827 21.55 -2.23 -17.24
C GLY A 827 20.06 -2.09 -16.88
N HIS A 828 19.53 -3.06 -16.14
CA HIS A 828 18.16 -2.98 -15.59
C HIS A 828 18.16 -2.84 -14.06
N VAL A 829 17.12 -2.22 -13.50
CA VAL A 829 17.00 -1.99 -12.05
C VAL A 829 17.10 -3.31 -11.26
N THR A 830 16.53 -4.41 -11.77
CA THR A 830 16.58 -5.72 -11.10
C THR A 830 17.93 -6.44 -11.20
N HIS A 831 18.94 -5.85 -11.85
CA HIS A 831 20.31 -6.38 -11.88
C HIS A 831 21.16 -5.87 -10.70
N GLY A 832 20.50 -5.48 -9.59
CA GLY A 832 21.15 -5.02 -8.36
C GLY A 832 21.45 -3.52 -8.32
N HIS A 833 20.58 -2.65 -8.83
CA HIS A 833 20.85 -1.21 -8.86
C HIS A 833 20.83 -0.53 -7.47
N TYR A 834 21.81 0.34 -7.22
CA TYR A 834 21.89 1.28 -6.09
C TYR A 834 22.50 2.61 -6.58
N THR A 835 22.30 3.71 -5.84
CA THR A 835 22.84 5.03 -6.22
C THR A 835 24.32 5.20 -5.86
N SER A 836 24.98 6.22 -6.43
CA SER A 836 26.34 6.62 -6.00
C SER A 836 26.45 6.90 -4.50
N ALA A 837 25.40 7.44 -3.89
CA ALA A 837 25.26 7.62 -2.44
C ALA A 837 24.85 6.33 -1.69
N GLN A 838 25.14 5.15 -2.24
CA GLN A 838 24.88 3.81 -1.67
C GLN A 838 23.42 3.52 -1.27
N ARG A 839 22.44 4.29 -1.75
CA ARG A 839 21.03 4.00 -1.53
C ARG A 839 20.64 2.79 -2.38
N LYS A 840 20.46 1.63 -1.74
CA LYS A 840 19.90 0.42 -2.34
C LYS A 840 18.48 0.73 -2.86
N LEU A 841 18.25 0.61 -4.17
CA LEU A 841 16.99 0.99 -4.85
C LEU A 841 16.21 -0.20 -5.42
N SER A 842 16.83 -1.37 -5.52
CA SER A 842 16.23 -2.58 -6.07
C SER A 842 16.13 -3.66 -5.00
N ALA A 843 15.11 -4.51 -5.05
CA ALA A 843 15.06 -5.69 -4.18
C ALA A 843 16.33 -6.54 -4.33
N ALA A 844 16.88 -6.64 -5.55
CA ALA A 844 18.14 -7.35 -5.81
C ALA A 844 19.33 -6.78 -5.03
N SER A 845 19.46 -5.45 -4.91
CA SER A 845 20.53 -4.82 -4.11
C SER A 845 20.23 -4.76 -2.61
N VAL A 846 18.98 -5.00 -2.18
CA VAL A 846 18.61 -5.14 -0.76
C VAL A 846 18.92 -6.55 -0.26
N TYR A 847 18.51 -7.59 -0.99
CA TYR A 847 18.67 -8.99 -0.56
C TYR A 847 20.01 -9.63 -0.96
N PHE A 848 20.71 -9.08 -1.95
CA PHE A 848 22.01 -9.58 -2.43
C PHE A 848 23.01 -8.42 -2.53
N GLU A 849 24.31 -8.73 -2.46
CA GLU A 849 25.34 -7.69 -2.54
C GLU A 849 25.79 -7.47 -3.99
N SER A 850 25.48 -6.29 -4.53
CA SER A 850 25.66 -5.97 -5.94
C SER A 850 26.99 -5.27 -6.20
N HIS A 851 27.72 -5.76 -7.20
CA HIS A 851 28.96 -5.16 -7.71
C HIS A 851 28.82 -4.93 -9.23
N PRO A 852 28.39 -3.74 -9.68
CA PRO A 852 28.09 -3.53 -11.09
C PRO A 852 29.35 -3.44 -11.94
N TYR A 853 29.31 -4.03 -13.15
CA TYR A 853 30.29 -3.76 -14.20
C TYR A 853 29.79 -2.66 -15.13
N SER A 854 30.71 -2.11 -15.94
CA SER A 854 30.49 -0.89 -16.73
C SER A 854 30.93 -1.03 -18.19
N VAL A 855 30.58 0.00 -18.98
CA VAL A 855 31.12 0.20 -20.33
C VAL A 855 32.43 0.98 -20.30
N LYS A 856 33.21 0.87 -21.38
CA LYS A 856 34.37 1.74 -21.65
C LYS A 856 33.88 3.16 -22.00
N PRO A 857 34.39 4.24 -21.36
CA PRO A 857 33.92 5.60 -21.64
C PRO A 857 34.02 6.00 -23.11
N GLU A 858 35.08 5.56 -23.80
CA GLU A 858 35.45 6.02 -25.15
C GLU A 858 34.60 5.41 -26.26
N THR A 859 33.99 4.24 -26.01
CA THR A 859 33.19 3.50 -27.00
C THR A 859 31.76 3.22 -26.54
N SER A 860 31.48 3.40 -25.25
CA SER A 860 30.25 2.99 -24.57
C SER A 860 29.88 1.51 -24.73
N MET A 861 30.86 0.64 -25.04
CA MET A 861 30.69 -0.82 -25.12
C MET A 861 31.14 -1.50 -23.81
N VAL A 862 30.53 -2.62 -23.44
CA VAL A 862 30.82 -3.35 -22.17
C VAL A 862 32.30 -3.67 -22.04
N ASP A 863 32.91 -3.30 -20.92
CA ASP A 863 34.32 -3.63 -20.67
C ASP A 863 34.48 -5.04 -20.09
N TYR A 864 34.55 -6.02 -20.99
CA TYR A 864 34.81 -7.41 -20.64
C TYR A 864 36.16 -7.63 -19.92
N ILE A 865 37.15 -6.75 -20.11
CA ILE A 865 38.46 -6.86 -19.44
C ILE A 865 38.34 -6.38 -17.99
N SER A 866 37.68 -5.24 -17.77
CA SER A 866 37.37 -4.75 -16.42
C SER A 866 36.46 -5.73 -15.67
N LEU A 867 35.41 -6.27 -16.31
CA LEU A 867 34.56 -7.34 -15.77
C LEU A 867 35.39 -8.57 -15.34
N ALA A 868 36.33 -9.05 -16.18
CA ALA A 868 37.20 -10.18 -15.85
C ALA A 868 38.13 -9.90 -14.65
N SER A 869 38.56 -8.66 -14.46
CA SER A 869 39.37 -8.24 -13.32
C SER A 869 38.53 -8.10 -12.04
N GLN A 870 37.43 -7.35 -12.12
CA GLN A 870 36.49 -7.13 -11.03
C GLN A 870 35.89 -8.44 -10.51
N ALA A 871 35.53 -9.38 -11.37
CA ALA A 871 35.00 -10.68 -10.96
C ALA A 871 35.99 -11.48 -10.08
N LYS A 872 37.31 -11.40 -10.35
CA LYS A 872 38.34 -12.08 -9.54
C LYS A 872 38.48 -11.49 -8.14
N ILE A 873 38.24 -10.18 -8.00
CA ILE A 873 38.29 -9.44 -6.73
C ILE A 873 36.97 -9.63 -5.95
N CYS A 874 35.83 -9.34 -6.58
CA CYS A 874 34.50 -9.41 -5.96
C CYS A 874 34.05 -10.85 -5.70
N ARG A 875 34.47 -11.83 -6.52
CA ARG A 875 34.05 -13.24 -6.49
C ARG A 875 32.52 -13.41 -6.41
N PRO A 876 31.78 -12.97 -7.43
CA PRO A 876 30.33 -13.13 -7.47
C PRO A 876 29.92 -14.61 -7.50
N ARG A 877 28.74 -14.89 -6.96
CA ARG A 877 28.02 -16.14 -7.20
C ARG A 877 27.21 -16.09 -8.49
N LEU A 878 26.79 -14.91 -8.94
CA LEU A 878 25.96 -14.73 -10.12
C LEU A 878 26.50 -13.57 -10.98
N ILE A 879 26.68 -13.81 -12.27
CA ILE A 879 26.93 -12.77 -13.27
C ILE A 879 25.70 -12.69 -14.18
N ILE A 880 25.10 -11.51 -14.24
CA ILE A 880 23.93 -11.19 -15.05
C ILE A 880 24.39 -10.44 -16.30
N CYS A 881 24.01 -10.93 -17.47
CA CYS A 881 24.19 -10.28 -18.77
C CYS A 881 22.83 -9.95 -19.39
N GLY A 882 22.75 -8.87 -20.14
CA GLY A 882 21.47 -8.29 -20.59
C GLY A 882 21.26 -6.86 -20.11
N ALA A 883 20.37 -6.13 -20.78
CA ALA A 883 20.24 -4.68 -20.65
C ALA A 883 18.82 -4.19 -20.97
N SER A 884 18.52 -2.96 -20.54
CA SER A 884 17.35 -2.19 -20.97
C SER A 884 17.71 -1.07 -21.95
N ALA A 885 18.95 -0.58 -21.92
CA ALA A 885 19.42 0.52 -22.77
C ALA A 885 20.89 0.28 -23.16
N TYR A 886 21.15 -0.81 -23.89
CA TYR A 886 22.43 -1.09 -24.54
C TYR A 886 22.15 -1.42 -26.01
N PRO A 887 22.66 -0.65 -26.98
CA PRO A 887 22.31 -0.79 -28.40
C PRO A 887 23.12 -1.87 -29.14
N ARG A 888 23.92 -2.66 -28.41
CA ARG A 888 24.84 -3.66 -28.96
C ARG A 888 24.56 -5.07 -28.45
N ASP A 889 24.92 -6.06 -29.25
CA ASP A 889 24.84 -7.47 -28.90
C ASP A 889 25.91 -7.89 -27.86
N TRP A 890 25.75 -9.09 -27.30
CA TRP A 890 26.51 -9.58 -26.16
C TRP A 890 27.51 -10.66 -26.56
N ASN A 891 28.76 -10.52 -26.08
CA ASN A 891 29.74 -11.59 -26.12
C ASN A 891 29.53 -12.57 -24.95
N TYR A 892 28.54 -13.46 -25.09
CA TYR A 892 28.20 -14.45 -24.06
C TYR A 892 29.36 -15.43 -23.76
N ALA A 893 30.22 -15.72 -24.75
CA ALA A 893 31.39 -16.59 -24.59
C ALA A 893 32.41 -16.02 -23.58
N THR A 894 32.77 -14.74 -23.70
CA THR A 894 33.69 -14.10 -22.75
C THR A 894 33.09 -14.00 -21.34
N ILE A 895 31.77 -13.74 -21.23
CA ILE A 895 31.08 -13.72 -19.94
C ILE A 895 31.11 -15.10 -19.28
N ARG A 896 30.96 -16.17 -20.08
CA ARG A 896 31.07 -17.55 -19.60
C ARG A 896 32.48 -17.87 -19.11
N GLU A 897 33.51 -17.48 -19.86
CA GLU A 897 34.91 -17.65 -19.45
C GLU A 897 35.20 -16.95 -18.10
N VAL A 898 34.72 -15.71 -17.94
CA VAL A 898 34.85 -14.97 -16.67
C VAL A 898 34.11 -15.68 -15.52
N ALA A 899 32.91 -16.19 -15.77
CA ALA A 899 32.13 -16.89 -14.75
C ALA A 899 32.78 -18.22 -14.31
N ASP A 900 33.30 -19.02 -15.24
CA ASP A 900 34.02 -20.26 -14.91
C ASP A 900 35.29 -19.99 -14.11
N ASN A 901 36.07 -18.96 -14.48
CA ASN A 901 37.28 -18.53 -13.76
C ASN A 901 37.04 -18.13 -12.29
N VAL A 902 35.78 -17.84 -11.89
CA VAL A 902 35.42 -17.48 -10.50
C VAL A 902 34.38 -18.42 -9.87
N GLY A 903 33.93 -19.44 -10.60
CA GLY A 903 32.91 -20.40 -10.17
C GLY A 903 31.48 -19.86 -10.08
N ALA A 904 31.17 -18.75 -10.76
CA ALA A 904 29.84 -18.13 -10.75
C ALA A 904 28.79 -18.90 -11.59
N TRP A 905 27.54 -18.50 -11.45
CA TRP A 905 26.43 -18.77 -12.37
C TRP A 905 26.37 -17.69 -13.46
N VAL A 906 25.95 -18.06 -14.67
CA VAL A 906 25.62 -17.10 -15.75
C VAL A 906 24.11 -17.06 -15.98
N MET A 907 23.54 -15.86 -15.84
CA MET A 907 22.14 -15.56 -16.14
C MET A 907 22.06 -14.54 -17.29
N ALA A 908 21.32 -14.85 -18.35
CA ALA A 908 20.98 -13.87 -19.38
C ALA A 908 19.56 -13.34 -19.19
N ASP A 909 19.40 -12.03 -19.00
CA ASP A 909 18.12 -11.34 -19.08
C ASP A 909 17.92 -10.78 -20.50
N ILE A 910 17.29 -11.59 -21.36
CA ILE A 910 16.99 -11.21 -22.74
C ILE A 910 15.63 -10.51 -22.89
N ALA A 911 15.09 -9.91 -21.82
CA ALA A 911 13.79 -9.22 -21.85
C ALA A 911 13.64 -8.26 -23.04
N HIS A 912 14.70 -7.55 -23.40
CA HIS A 912 14.73 -6.64 -24.55
C HIS A 912 14.99 -7.34 -25.90
N LEU A 913 15.85 -8.36 -25.96
CA LEU A 913 16.29 -8.99 -27.22
C LEU A 913 15.48 -10.25 -27.62
N SER A 914 14.62 -10.77 -26.75
CA SER A 914 14.00 -12.09 -26.91
C SER A 914 13.27 -12.37 -28.24
N GLY A 915 12.63 -11.38 -28.86
CA GLY A 915 12.03 -11.55 -30.19
C GLY A 915 13.07 -11.76 -31.31
N LEU A 916 14.27 -11.20 -31.15
CA LEU A 916 15.40 -11.32 -32.07
C LEU A 916 16.18 -12.62 -31.83
N VAL A 917 16.35 -13.01 -30.55
CA VAL A 917 16.95 -14.30 -30.17
C VAL A 917 16.10 -15.46 -30.69
N ALA A 918 14.77 -15.41 -30.50
CA ALA A 918 13.85 -16.41 -31.05
C ALA A 918 13.89 -16.50 -32.59
N ALA A 919 14.14 -15.37 -33.26
CA ALA A 919 14.34 -15.33 -34.70
C ALA A 919 15.73 -15.83 -35.15
N GLN A 920 16.70 -15.96 -34.24
CA GLN A 920 18.12 -16.18 -34.56
C GLN A 920 18.67 -15.07 -35.49
N GLU A 921 18.54 -13.82 -35.05
CA GLU A 921 19.08 -12.60 -35.68
C GLU A 921 20.10 -11.85 -34.78
N VAL A 922 20.33 -12.35 -33.57
CA VAL A 922 21.37 -11.91 -32.61
C VAL A 922 21.99 -13.16 -31.96
N ASN A 923 23.10 -12.99 -31.22
CA ASN A 923 23.82 -14.09 -30.55
C ASN A 923 22.91 -14.92 -29.62
N ASP A 924 23.19 -16.22 -29.53
CA ASP A 924 22.42 -17.15 -28.72
C ASP A 924 22.92 -17.21 -27.25
N PRO A 925 22.12 -16.76 -26.25
CA PRO A 925 22.48 -16.91 -24.84
C PRO A 925 22.40 -18.37 -24.37
N PHE A 926 21.60 -19.23 -25.01
CA PHE A 926 21.33 -20.61 -24.59
C PHE A 926 22.51 -21.55 -24.87
N GLU A 927 23.47 -21.16 -25.72
CA GLU A 927 24.74 -21.88 -25.86
C GLU A 927 25.58 -21.77 -24.57
N TYR A 928 25.67 -20.58 -23.96
CA TYR A 928 26.63 -20.25 -22.89
C TYR A 928 26.04 -20.17 -21.47
N CYS A 929 24.81 -19.69 -21.33
CA CYS A 929 24.25 -19.32 -20.01
C CYS A 929 23.67 -20.53 -19.26
N ASP A 930 23.70 -20.51 -17.93
CA ASP A 930 23.11 -21.57 -17.11
C ASP A 930 21.58 -21.40 -16.99
N ILE A 931 21.12 -20.14 -16.96
CA ILE A 931 19.72 -19.70 -16.95
C ILE A 931 19.52 -18.54 -17.92
N VAL A 932 18.33 -18.47 -18.53
CA VAL A 932 17.89 -17.33 -19.35
C VAL A 932 16.50 -16.86 -18.90
N THR A 933 16.35 -15.59 -18.54
CA THR A 933 15.06 -14.97 -18.22
C THR A 933 14.63 -14.02 -19.34
N THR A 934 13.31 -13.80 -19.45
CA THR A 934 12.78 -12.79 -20.37
C THR A 934 11.40 -12.28 -19.95
N THR A 935 11.00 -11.14 -20.52
CA THR A 935 9.61 -10.66 -20.56
C THR A 935 8.97 -10.95 -21.91
N THR A 936 7.71 -11.39 -21.91
CA THR A 936 7.00 -11.75 -23.14
C THR A 936 6.45 -10.56 -23.95
N HIS A 937 6.45 -9.34 -23.41
CA HIS A 937 5.72 -8.19 -23.99
C HIS A 937 6.54 -7.25 -24.90
N LYS A 938 7.88 -7.35 -24.92
CA LYS A 938 8.74 -6.41 -25.66
C LYS A 938 8.89 -6.81 -27.14
N THR A 939 10.10 -7.09 -27.61
CA THR A 939 10.35 -7.63 -28.97
C THR A 939 9.58 -8.92 -29.24
N LEU A 940 9.26 -9.72 -28.21
CA LEU A 940 8.45 -10.96 -28.33
C LEU A 940 6.93 -10.72 -28.52
N ARG A 941 6.44 -9.47 -28.42
CA ARG A 941 5.08 -9.02 -28.83
C ARG A 941 3.88 -9.77 -28.20
N GLY A 942 4.09 -10.43 -27.06
CA GLY A 942 3.05 -11.14 -26.31
C GLY A 942 2.41 -10.31 -25.18
N PRO A 943 1.70 -10.96 -24.23
CA PRO A 943 1.10 -10.28 -23.09
C PRO A 943 2.18 -9.90 -22.04
N ARG A 944 1.79 -9.18 -20.99
CA ARG A 944 2.69 -8.90 -19.85
C ARG A 944 2.86 -10.13 -18.95
N ALA A 945 3.93 -10.90 -19.17
CA ALA A 945 4.43 -11.96 -18.29
C ALA A 945 5.97 -12.03 -18.29
N GLY A 946 6.54 -12.92 -17.47
CA GLY A 946 7.94 -13.34 -17.51
C GLY A 946 8.09 -14.84 -17.75
N LEU A 947 9.26 -15.26 -18.26
CA LEU A 947 9.66 -16.66 -18.44
C LEU A 947 11.03 -16.88 -17.79
N ILE A 948 11.26 -18.10 -17.27
CA ILE A 948 12.57 -18.57 -16.82
C ILE A 948 12.90 -19.88 -17.54
N PHE A 949 13.96 -19.90 -18.34
CA PHE A 949 14.53 -21.10 -18.94
C PHE A 949 15.76 -21.53 -18.14
N PHE A 950 15.93 -22.83 -17.93
CA PHE A 950 17.02 -23.39 -17.13
C PHE A 950 17.55 -24.70 -17.74
N ARG A 951 18.85 -24.97 -17.58
CA ARG A 951 19.42 -26.29 -17.95
C ARG A 951 18.96 -27.34 -16.95
N LYS A 952 18.37 -28.44 -17.44
CA LYS A 952 17.91 -29.56 -16.60
C LYS A 952 19.09 -30.35 -16.02
N ASN A 953 20.00 -30.77 -16.89
CA ASN A 953 21.13 -31.62 -16.56
C ASN A 953 22.40 -30.79 -16.27
N HIS A 954 22.29 -29.75 -15.44
CA HIS A 954 23.44 -28.88 -15.14
C HIS A 954 24.43 -29.56 -14.15
N PRO A 955 25.73 -29.71 -14.48
CA PRO A 955 26.66 -30.52 -13.68
C PRO A 955 26.82 -30.12 -12.21
N ARG A 956 26.65 -28.84 -11.87
CA ARG A 956 26.76 -28.34 -10.48
C ARG A 956 25.42 -28.29 -9.72
N ALA A 957 24.29 -28.57 -10.40
CA ALA A 957 22.96 -28.59 -9.81
C ALA A 957 21.99 -29.45 -10.65
N PRO A 958 21.99 -30.79 -10.49
CA PRO A 958 21.07 -31.68 -11.20
C PRO A 958 19.59 -31.50 -10.75
N ASP A 959 19.34 -30.77 -9.66
CA ASP A 959 18.01 -30.44 -9.16
C ASP A 959 17.56 -29.01 -9.51
N LEU A 960 18.22 -28.34 -10.48
CA LEU A 960 17.94 -26.93 -10.83
C LEU A 960 16.49 -26.70 -11.28
N GLU A 961 15.91 -27.61 -12.06
CA GLU A 961 14.49 -27.55 -12.46
C GLU A 961 13.55 -27.50 -11.24
N ARG A 962 13.83 -28.33 -10.23
CA ARG A 962 13.07 -28.33 -8.98
C ARG A 962 13.24 -27.00 -8.24
N ARG A 963 14.49 -26.55 -8.01
CA ARG A 963 14.77 -25.30 -7.27
C ARG A 963 14.06 -24.11 -7.90
N ILE A 964 14.13 -23.96 -9.23
CA ILE A 964 13.48 -22.86 -9.94
C ILE A 964 11.96 -22.94 -9.81
N ASN A 965 11.37 -24.12 -9.99
CA ASN A 965 9.93 -24.29 -9.88
C ASN A 965 9.40 -24.04 -8.46
N GLU A 966 10.04 -24.61 -7.43
CA GLU A 966 9.71 -24.38 -6.02
C GLU A 966 9.94 -22.92 -5.60
N THR A 967 10.93 -22.23 -6.18
CA THR A 967 11.14 -20.80 -5.91
C THR A 967 10.09 -19.92 -6.58
N VAL A 968 9.67 -20.24 -7.81
CA VAL A 968 8.54 -19.53 -8.45
C VAL A 968 7.25 -19.76 -7.67
N SER A 969 6.96 -20.99 -7.22
CA SER A 969 5.84 -21.30 -6.33
C SER A 969 6.13 -22.52 -5.47
N PRO A 970 6.03 -22.45 -4.13
CA PRO A 970 5.29 -21.43 -3.37
C PRO A 970 6.11 -20.22 -2.88
N ILE A 971 7.43 -20.15 -3.08
CA ILE A 971 8.26 -19.14 -2.37
C ILE A 971 8.00 -17.70 -2.83
N CYS A 972 7.98 -17.42 -4.13
CA CYS A 972 7.79 -16.06 -4.66
C CYS A 972 6.37 -15.76 -5.16
N GLN A 973 5.59 -16.78 -5.53
CA GLN A 973 4.24 -16.64 -6.09
C GLN A 973 3.35 -17.83 -5.69
N SER A 974 2.03 -17.65 -5.76
CA SER A 974 1.03 -18.71 -5.52
C SER A 974 0.27 -19.02 -6.82
N GLY A 975 -1.05 -18.82 -6.88
CA GLY A 975 -1.89 -19.08 -8.07
C GLY A 975 -1.34 -18.48 -9.39
N PRO A 976 -1.07 -19.30 -10.44
CA PRO A 976 -0.64 -18.82 -11.75
C PRO A 976 -1.75 -18.10 -12.55
N HIS A 977 -1.38 -17.06 -13.30
CA HIS A 977 -2.32 -16.31 -14.16
C HIS A 977 -2.59 -17.05 -15.48
N ASN A 978 -3.54 -17.99 -15.44
CA ASN A 978 -3.78 -18.93 -16.54
C ASN A 978 -4.28 -18.31 -17.85
N ASN A 979 -5.03 -17.20 -17.80
CA ASN A 979 -5.36 -16.39 -18.97
C ASN A 979 -4.11 -15.75 -19.59
N THR A 980 -3.18 -15.25 -18.78
CA THR A 980 -1.89 -14.76 -19.26
C THR A 980 -1.05 -15.90 -19.86
N ILE A 981 -1.01 -17.09 -19.23
CA ILE A 981 -0.34 -18.27 -19.79
C ILE A 981 -0.95 -18.69 -21.14
N ALA A 982 -2.28 -18.60 -21.30
CA ALA A 982 -2.95 -18.82 -22.59
C ALA A 982 -2.52 -17.81 -23.64
N ALA A 983 -2.48 -16.52 -23.28
CA ALA A 983 -2.04 -15.45 -24.16
C ALA A 983 -0.55 -15.62 -24.56
N VAL A 984 0.34 -15.99 -23.63
CA VAL A 984 1.75 -16.31 -23.92
C VAL A 984 1.83 -17.51 -24.88
N ALA A 985 1.08 -18.58 -24.64
CA ALA A 985 1.04 -19.73 -25.54
C ALA A 985 0.56 -19.35 -26.95
N THR A 986 -0.39 -18.42 -27.07
CA THR A 986 -0.86 -17.89 -28.36
C THR A 986 0.19 -17.03 -29.06
N SER A 987 0.88 -16.13 -28.34
CA SER A 987 1.96 -15.32 -28.92
C SER A 987 3.16 -16.17 -29.36
N LEU A 988 3.57 -17.15 -28.55
CA LEU A 988 4.66 -18.07 -28.91
C LEU A 988 4.33 -18.92 -30.15
N LEU A 989 3.05 -19.18 -30.45
CA LEU A 989 2.65 -19.81 -31.72
C LEU A 989 2.90 -18.90 -32.94
N GLN A 990 2.87 -17.57 -32.76
CA GLN A 990 3.28 -16.61 -33.80
C GLN A 990 4.80 -16.52 -33.90
N VAL A 991 5.53 -16.62 -32.79
CA VAL A 991 7.01 -16.65 -32.78
C VAL A 991 7.55 -17.89 -33.50
N CYS A 992 6.88 -19.04 -33.36
CA CYS A 992 7.21 -20.29 -34.08
C CYS A 992 6.92 -20.26 -35.60
N ARG A 993 6.61 -19.11 -36.21
CA ARG A 993 6.25 -18.98 -37.63
C ARG A 993 7.41 -18.40 -38.44
N PRO A 994 7.64 -18.83 -39.70
CA PRO A 994 8.73 -18.28 -40.51
C PRO A 994 8.61 -16.77 -40.75
N GLU A 995 7.38 -16.23 -40.79
CA GLU A 995 7.09 -14.80 -40.89
C GLU A 995 7.65 -13.99 -39.70
N TRP A 996 7.87 -14.61 -38.53
CA TRP A 996 8.49 -13.96 -37.38
C TRP A 996 9.94 -13.54 -37.65
N LYS A 997 10.68 -14.35 -38.41
CA LYS A 997 12.08 -14.04 -38.76
C LYS A 997 12.18 -12.81 -39.67
N ALA A 998 11.20 -12.62 -40.57
CA ALA A 998 11.09 -11.40 -41.38
C ALA A 998 10.78 -10.16 -40.52
N TYR A 999 9.86 -10.27 -39.55
CA TYR A 999 9.58 -9.20 -38.58
C TYR A 999 10.83 -8.80 -37.78
N ALA A 1000 11.56 -9.76 -37.21
CA ALA A 1000 12.76 -9.48 -36.44
C ALA A 1000 13.85 -8.77 -37.26
N LYS A 1001 14.07 -9.19 -38.52
CA LYS A 1001 14.97 -8.49 -39.45
C LYS A 1001 14.53 -7.04 -39.70
N GLN A 1002 13.25 -6.83 -39.99
CA GLN A 1002 12.72 -5.49 -40.25
C GLN A 1002 12.87 -4.57 -39.02
N VAL A 1003 12.72 -5.11 -37.80
CA VAL A 1003 12.93 -4.34 -36.56
C VAL A 1003 14.38 -3.82 -36.46
N ILE A 1004 15.38 -4.68 -36.68
CA ILE A 1004 16.80 -4.29 -36.64
C ILE A 1004 17.13 -3.32 -37.79
N LEU A 1005 16.69 -3.63 -39.02
CA LEU A 1005 16.93 -2.79 -40.20
C LEU A 1005 16.29 -1.40 -40.08
N ASN A 1006 15.10 -1.31 -39.46
CA ASN A 1006 14.46 -0.05 -39.09
C ASN A 1006 15.31 0.70 -38.04
N ALA A 1007 15.85 0.02 -37.02
CA ALA A 1007 16.65 0.68 -35.98
C ALA A 1007 17.99 1.22 -36.53
N GLN A 1008 18.62 0.48 -37.44
CA GLN A 1008 19.80 0.90 -38.20
C GLN A 1008 19.47 2.08 -39.14
N THR A 1009 18.34 2.03 -39.84
CA THR A 1009 17.88 3.15 -40.69
C THR A 1009 17.65 4.42 -39.87
N LEU A 1010 17.05 4.29 -38.68
CA LEU A 1010 16.86 5.42 -37.76
C LEU A 1010 18.22 5.98 -37.27
N ALA A 1011 19.18 5.10 -36.97
CA ALA A 1011 20.52 5.49 -36.56
C ALA A 1011 21.23 6.32 -37.64
N GLU A 1012 21.33 5.79 -38.86
CA GLU A 1012 22.04 6.44 -39.96
C GLU A 1012 21.33 7.70 -40.45
N ALA A 1013 20.00 7.76 -40.43
CA ALA A 1013 19.25 8.98 -40.73
C ALA A 1013 19.51 10.10 -39.70
N LEU A 1014 19.63 9.77 -38.40
CA LEU A 1014 19.96 10.75 -37.37
C LEU A 1014 21.44 11.18 -37.41
N LYS A 1015 22.37 10.25 -37.72
CA LYS A 1015 23.78 10.59 -37.98
C LYS A 1015 23.94 11.50 -39.19
N ALA A 1016 23.16 11.30 -40.25
CA ALA A 1016 23.12 12.19 -41.42
C ALA A 1016 22.62 13.62 -41.11
N TYR A 1017 21.84 13.80 -40.03
CA TYR A 1017 21.48 15.12 -39.49
C TYR A 1017 22.54 15.72 -38.53
N GLY A 1018 23.67 15.04 -38.34
CA GLY A 1018 24.77 15.48 -37.48
C GLY A 1018 24.65 15.11 -36.00
N TYR A 1019 23.75 14.18 -35.64
CA TYR A 1019 23.53 13.78 -34.25
C TYR A 1019 24.46 12.66 -33.77
N THR A 1020 24.83 12.70 -32.49
CA THR A 1020 25.71 11.71 -31.84
C THR A 1020 24.89 10.59 -31.18
N LEU A 1021 25.23 9.34 -31.50
CA LEU A 1021 24.60 8.15 -30.94
C LEU A 1021 25.59 7.36 -30.09
N VAL A 1022 25.11 6.79 -28.98
CA VAL A 1022 25.93 5.96 -28.08
C VAL A 1022 26.36 4.70 -28.82
N THR A 1023 27.66 4.36 -28.76
CA THR A 1023 28.31 3.32 -29.59
C THR A 1023 28.30 3.55 -31.13
N ASP A 1024 28.00 4.77 -31.60
CA ASP A 1024 27.89 5.16 -33.02
C ASP A 1024 26.87 4.35 -33.87
N GLY A 1025 25.87 3.72 -33.25
CA GLY A 1025 24.82 3.02 -33.99
C GLY A 1025 24.15 1.91 -33.18
N THR A 1026 23.67 0.88 -33.88
CA THR A 1026 23.00 -0.29 -33.28
C THR A 1026 23.09 -1.53 -34.15
N ASP A 1027 22.98 -2.69 -33.51
CA ASP A 1027 22.72 -4.01 -34.12
C ASP A 1027 21.48 -4.68 -33.48
N THR A 1028 20.75 -3.93 -32.64
CA THR A 1028 19.56 -4.37 -31.91
C THR A 1028 18.30 -3.62 -32.41
N HIS A 1029 17.20 -3.68 -31.66
CA HIS A 1029 15.96 -2.95 -31.98
C HIS A 1029 15.90 -1.50 -31.46
N LEU A 1030 16.98 -1.00 -30.84
CA LEU A 1030 17.00 0.30 -30.18
C LEU A 1030 18.28 1.11 -30.46
N ILE A 1031 18.17 2.43 -30.32
CA ILE A 1031 19.28 3.37 -30.30
C ILE A 1031 19.21 4.24 -29.03
N ILE A 1032 20.34 4.84 -28.69
CA ILE A 1032 20.42 5.88 -27.65
C ILE A 1032 21.12 7.08 -28.26
N TRP A 1033 20.49 8.23 -28.11
CA TRP A 1033 20.93 9.51 -28.66
C TRP A 1033 21.31 10.44 -27.52
N ASP A 1034 22.55 10.94 -27.58
CA ASP A 1034 23.09 11.91 -26.64
C ASP A 1034 22.74 13.33 -27.09
N LEU A 1035 22.01 14.07 -26.24
CA LEU A 1035 21.57 15.44 -26.51
C LEU A 1035 22.50 16.51 -25.90
N ARG A 1036 23.60 16.12 -25.23
CA ARG A 1036 24.62 17.07 -24.72
C ARG A 1036 25.15 18.02 -25.80
N PRO A 1037 25.43 17.58 -27.05
CA PRO A 1037 25.89 18.49 -28.11
C PRO A 1037 24.81 19.46 -28.63
N GLN A 1038 23.56 19.36 -28.16
CA GLN A 1038 22.46 20.29 -28.45
C GLN A 1038 22.08 21.18 -27.24
N ASP A 1039 22.76 21.07 -26.10
CA ASP A 1039 22.39 21.72 -24.82
C ASP A 1039 20.91 21.45 -24.41
N LEU A 1040 20.44 20.23 -24.68
CA LEU A 1040 19.09 19.77 -24.35
C LEU A 1040 19.15 18.58 -23.38
N THR A 1041 18.16 18.51 -22.50
CA THR A 1041 17.94 17.33 -21.63
C THR A 1041 16.84 16.45 -22.20
N GLY A 1042 16.94 15.13 -22.06
CA GLY A 1042 15.90 14.18 -22.48
C GLY A 1042 14.53 14.45 -21.83
N SER A 1043 14.50 15.05 -20.63
CA SER A 1043 13.24 15.51 -19.99
C SER A 1043 12.48 16.57 -20.80
N LYS A 1044 13.16 17.46 -21.52
CA LYS A 1044 12.53 18.49 -22.37
C LYS A 1044 12.07 17.91 -23.70
N VAL A 1045 12.94 17.13 -24.33
CA VAL A 1045 12.62 16.49 -25.61
C VAL A 1045 11.48 15.50 -25.47
N GLN A 1046 11.44 14.69 -24.40
CA GLN A 1046 10.30 13.82 -24.12
C GLN A 1046 8.99 14.61 -23.98
N ALA A 1047 8.97 15.65 -23.12
CA ALA A 1047 7.75 16.46 -22.92
C ALA A 1047 7.24 17.13 -24.21
N LEU A 1048 8.14 17.56 -25.10
CA LEU A 1048 7.77 18.05 -26.43
C LEU A 1048 7.26 16.92 -27.34
N CYS A 1049 7.95 15.78 -27.39
CA CYS A 1049 7.54 14.63 -28.21
C CYS A 1049 6.15 14.10 -27.78
N ASP A 1050 5.86 14.06 -26.49
CA ASP A 1050 4.54 13.72 -25.94
C ASP A 1050 3.45 14.67 -26.49
N LEU A 1051 3.70 16.00 -26.51
CA LEU A 1051 2.79 17.00 -27.12
C LEU A 1051 2.64 16.83 -28.64
N LEU A 1052 3.67 16.34 -29.34
CA LEU A 1052 3.64 16.06 -30.78
C LEU A 1052 2.94 14.75 -31.15
N GLY A 1053 2.66 13.87 -30.18
CA GLY A 1053 2.16 12.52 -30.44
C GLY A 1053 3.26 11.52 -30.81
N ILE A 1054 4.48 11.70 -30.29
CA ILE A 1054 5.61 10.77 -30.46
C ILE A 1054 6.00 10.27 -29.06
N ALA A 1055 5.62 9.03 -28.71
CA ALA A 1055 5.95 8.47 -27.40
C ALA A 1055 7.43 8.01 -27.38
N ILE A 1056 8.26 8.67 -26.57
CA ILE A 1056 9.68 8.32 -26.37
C ILE A 1056 9.98 8.16 -24.87
N ASN A 1057 11.17 7.65 -24.52
CA ASN A 1057 11.65 7.76 -23.13
C ASN A 1057 13.02 8.42 -23.04
N LYS A 1058 13.16 9.36 -22.11
CA LYS A 1058 14.47 9.82 -21.64
C LYS A 1058 15.25 8.66 -21.00
N THR A 1059 16.58 8.71 -21.06
CA THR A 1059 17.45 7.67 -20.51
C THR A 1059 18.78 8.29 -20.08
N ALA A 1060 19.46 7.71 -19.10
CA ALA A 1060 20.80 8.16 -18.72
C ALA A 1060 21.81 7.77 -19.81
N VAL A 1061 22.72 8.67 -20.14
CA VAL A 1061 23.99 8.34 -20.81
C VAL A 1061 25.11 8.25 -19.77
N SER A 1062 26.24 7.63 -20.12
CA SER A 1062 27.41 7.64 -19.27
C SER A 1062 27.83 9.08 -18.94
N ASP A 1063 28.20 9.28 -17.67
CA ASP A 1063 28.52 10.56 -17.04
C ASP A 1063 27.35 11.54 -16.81
N ASP A 1064 26.09 11.10 -16.96
CA ASP A 1064 24.93 11.85 -16.46
C ASP A 1064 24.95 11.96 -14.92
N THR A 1065 25.01 13.19 -14.41
CA THR A 1065 24.99 13.50 -12.97
C THR A 1065 23.58 13.48 -12.36
N SER A 1066 22.51 13.41 -13.17
CA SER A 1066 21.12 13.48 -12.72
C SER A 1066 20.22 12.45 -13.41
N ALA A 1067 19.71 11.47 -12.64
CA ALA A 1067 18.72 10.52 -13.13
C ALA A 1067 17.34 11.14 -13.42
N HIS A 1068 17.05 12.34 -12.89
CA HIS A 1068 15.76 13.03 -13.10
C HIS A 1068 15.74 13.90 -14.37
N ALA A 1069 16.91 14.42 -14.76
CA ALA A 1069 17.11 15.23 -15.97
C ALA A 1069 18.35 14.76 -16.74
N PRO A 1070 18.34 13.51 -17.26
CA PRO A 1070 19.44 12.98 -18.04
C PRO A 1070 19.50 13.62 -19.44
N HIS A 1071 20.62 13.50 -20.12
CA HIS A 1071 20.82 14.04 -21.47
C HIS A 1071 20.54 13.03 -22.59
N GLY A 1072 20.29 11.76 -22.27
CA GLY A 1072 19.92 10.76 -23.27
C GLY A 1072 18.42 10.68 -23.58
N ILE A 1073 18.10 10.26 -24.80
CA ILE A 1073 16.81 9.63 -25.15
C ILE A 1073 17.05 8.24 -25.77
N ARG A 1074 16.17 7.29 -25.44
CA ARG A 1074 16.18 5.92 -25.98
C ARG A 1074 15.00 5.75 -26.92
N LEU A 1075 15.28 5.33 -28.15
CA LEU A 1075 14.29 5.12 -29.20
C LEU A 1075 14.38 3.67 -29.69
N GLY A 1076 13.25 3.04 -30.02
CA GLY A 1076 13.23 1.68 -30.56
C GLY A 1076 12.05 1.44 -31.50
N THR A 1077 12.23 0.51 -32.42
CA THR A 1077 11.42 0.41 -33.65
C THR A 1077 10.34 -0.68 -33.61
N SER A 1078 10.32 -1.52 -32.57
CA SER A 1078 9.47 -2.73 -32.50
C SER A 1078 7.97 -2.45 -32.68
N ALA A 1079 7.45 -1.39 -32.05
CA ALA A 1079 6.04 -1.00 -32.14
C ALA A 1079 5.68 -0.42 -33.53
N LEU A 1080 6.48 0.51 -34.07
CA LEU A 1080 6.30 1.02 -35.44
C LEU A 1080 6.36 -0.08 -36.50
N THR A 1081 7.31 -1.02 -36.35
CA THR A 1081 7.45 -2.17 -37.26
C THR A 1081 6.26 -3.13 -37.16
N SER A 1082 5.58 -3.18 -36.00
CA SER A 1082 4.31 -3.90 -35.84
C SER A 1082 3.10 -3.16 -36.46
N ARG A 1083 3.28 -1.92 -36.93
CA ARG A 1083 2.32 -1.17 -37.77
C ARG A 1083 2.72 -1.19 -39.26
N ASP A 1084 3.51 -2.18 -39.67
CA ASP A 1084 4.04 -2.37 -41.03
C ASP A 1084 4.95 -1.23 -41.56
N MET A 1085 5.49 -0.37 -40.67
CA MET A 1085 6.45 0.67 -41.07
C MET A 1085 7.81 0.06 -41.46
N ASN A 1086 8.34 0.51 -42.59
CA ASN A 1086 9.64 0.09 -43.16
C ASN A 1086 10.68 1.22 -43.15
N GLU A 1087 11.84 1.01 -43.78
CA GLU A 1087 12.96 1.95 -43.81
C GLU A 1087 12.57 3.35 -44.31
N ASP A 1088 11.73 3.44 -45.35
CA ASP A 1088 11.29 4.73 -45.90
C ASP A 1088 10.32 5.47 -44.98
N ALA A 1089 9.45 4.73 -44.27
CA ALA A 1089 8.65 5.29 -43.20
C ALA A 1089 9.53 5.80 -42.04
N ILE A 1090 10.57 5.05 -41.67
CA ILE A 1090 11.50 5.42 -40.59
C ILE A 1090 12.34 6.66 -40.94
N LYS A 1091 12.74 6.86 -42.21
CA LYS A 1091 13.41 8.11 -42.65
C LYS A 1091 12.53 9.34 -42.41
N ILE A 1092 11.21 9.22 -42.60
CA ILE A 1092 10.24 10.28 -42.31
C ILE A 1092 10.13 10.51 -40.79
N VAL A 1093 10.10 9.44 -39.98
CA VAL A 1093 10.13 9.53 -38.50
C VAL A 1093 11.41 10.22 -38.00
N ALA A 1094 12.57 9.91 -38.57
CA ALA A 1094 13.83 10.60 -38.28
C ALA A 1094 13.75 12.11 -38.59
N GLY A 1095 13.10 12.48 -39.70
CA GLY A 1095 12.83 13.89 -40.04
C GLY A 1095 11.90 14.61 -39.05
N PHE A 1096 10.88 13.93 -38.52
CA PHE A 1096 10.04 14.49 -37.44
C PHE A 1096 10.83 14.67 -36.13
N LEU A 1097 11.67 13.70 -35.75
CA LEU A 1097 12.53 13.79 -34.58
C LEU A 1097 13.57 14.92 -34.72
N HIS A 1098 14.20 15.07 -35.88
CA HIS A 1098 15.12 16.17 -36.17
C HIS A 1098 14.43 17.54 -36.00
N ARG A 1099 13.20 17.70 -36.52
CA ARG A 1099 12.39 18.92 -36.34
C ARG A 1099 11.96 19.13 -34.88
N ALA A 1100 11.69 18.07 -34.13
CA ALA A 1100 11.39 18.17 -32.69
C ALA A 1100 12.60 18.70 -31.89
N ILE A 1101 13.84 18.34 -32.24
CA ILE A 1101 15.05 18.89 -31.61
C ILE A 1101 15.29 20.36 -31.97
N GLN A 1102 15.07 20.75 -33.23
CA GLN A 1102 15.10 22.16 -33.65
C GLN A 1102 14.06 22.98 -32.87
N LEU A 1103 12.85 22.45 -32.74
CA LEU A 1103 11.75 23.09 -32.01
C LEU A 1103 12.00 23.14 -30.49
N ALA A 1104 12.60 22.10 -29.88
CA ALA A 1104 13.04 22.13 -28.49
C ALA A 1104 14.13 23.19 -28.26
N SER A 1105 15.01 23.41 -29.23
CA SER A 1105 16.03 24.46 -29.17
C SER A 1105 15.40 25.86 -29.20
N LEU A 1106 14.41 26.08 -30.06
CA LEU A 1106 13.62 27.32 -30.11
C LEU A 1106 12.82 27.56 -28.82
N LEU A 1107 12.09 26.56 -28.34
CA LEU A 1107 11.31 26.64 -27.10
C LEU A 1107 12.19 26.89 -25.86
N GLN A 1108 13.43 26.36 -25.84
CA GLN A 1108 14.40 26.69 -24.78
C GLN A 1108 14.87 28.15 -24.83
N GLN A 1109 14.92 28.76 -26.01
CA GLN A 1109 15.23 30.20 -26.17
C GLN A 1109 14.03 31.07 -25.79
N GLU A 1110 12.82 30.74 -26.27
CA GLU A 1110 11.57 31.43 -25.93
C GLU A 1110 11.24 31.36 -24.42
N ALA A 1111 11.61 30.28 -23.74
CA ALA A 1111 11.45 30.13 -22.29
C ALA A 1111 12.36 31.05 -21.46
N GLY A 1112 13.49 31.50 -22.01
CA GLY A 1112 14.49 32.32 -21.31
C GLY A 1112 15.24 31.64 -20.14
N THR A 1113 14.84 30.43 -19.73
CA THR A 1113 15.44 29.68 -18.62
C THR A 1113 15.70 28.22 -19.00
N LYS A 1114 16.58 27.54 -18.25
CA LYS A 1114 16.77 26.09 -18.40
C LYS A 1114 15.74 25.25 -17.63
N ILE A 1115 14.72 25.85 -16.99
CA ILE A 1115 13.75 25.16 -16.15
C ILE A 1115 12.67 24.47 -17.01
N LEU A 1116 12.34 23.21 -16.69
CA LEU A 1116 11.36 22.42 -17.45
C LEU A 1116 9.94 23.02 -17.43
N LYS A 1117 9.54 23.67 -16.33
CA LYS A 1117 8.24 24.34 -16.21
C LYS A 1117 8.07 25.49 -17.20
N ASP A 1118 9.12 26.29 -17.39
CA ASP A 1118 9.07 27.46 -18.27
C ASP A 1118 9.09 27.03 -19.74
N PHE A 1119 9.91 26.01 -20.05
CA PHE A 1119 9.90 25.31 -21.34
C PHE A 1119 8.52 24.74 -21.69
N ALA A 1120 7.85 24.08 -20.72
CA ALA A 1120 6.50 23.58 -20.92
C ALA A 1120 5.52 24.72 -21.18
N ARG A 1121 5.53 25.81 -20.37
CA ARG A 1121 4.64 26.96 -20.55
C ARG A 1121 4.71 27.56 -21.96
N VAL A 1122 5.91 27.73 -22.55
CA VAL A 1122 6.02 28.28 -23.92
C VAL A 1122 5.65 27.28 -25.01
N ALA A 1123 5.71 25.97 -24.74
CA ALA A 1123 5.17 24.95 -25.64
C ALA A 1123 3.64 24.91 -25.63
N THR A 1124 3.01 25.16 -24.48
CA THR A 1124 1.55 24.96 -24.28
C THR A 1124 0.69 26.23 -24.38
N CYS A 1125 1.17 27.40 -23.91
CA CYS A 1125 0.35 28.59 -23.71
C CYS A 1125 0.40 29.60 -24.88
N GLN A 1126 -0.78 30.13 -25.26
CA GLN A 1126 -0.91 31.24 -26.22
C GLN A 1126 -0.67 32.63 -25.58
N GLU A 1127 0.44 32.81 -24.87
CA GLU A 1127 0.86 34.12 -24.34
C GLU A 1127 1.74 34.86 -25.35
N GLY A 1128 1.10 35.51 -26.32
CA GLY A 1128 1.76 36.29 -27.37
C GLY A 1128 2.03 35.50 -28.67
N SER A 1129 2.72 36.14 -29.61
CA SER A 1129 3.04 35.58 -30.94
C SER A 1129 4.27 34.66 -30.93
N ASN A 1130 4.34 33.75 -29.96
CA ASN A 1130 5.48 32.84 -29.79
C ASN A 1130 5.51 31.84 -30.94
N GLN A 1131 6.65 31.74 -31.61
CA GLN A 1131 6.81 30.98 -32.84
C GLN A 1131 6.88 29.47 -32.57
N GLY A 1132 7.39 29.07 -31.39
CA GLY A 1132 7.45 27.69 -30.94
C GLY A 1132 6.07 27.03 -30.84
N HIS A 1133 5.12 27.59 -30.09
CA HIS A 1133 3.78 27.02 -29.90
C HIS A 1133 3.03 26.76 -31.22
N VAL A 1134 3.16 27.66 -32.20
CA VAL A 1134 2.55 27.48 -33.54
C VAL A 1134 3.19 26.30 -34.27
N GLN A 1135 4.51 26.15 -34.20
CA GLN A 1135 5.22 25.00 -34.77
C GLN A 1135 4.90 23.68 -34.04
N VAL A 1136 4.67 23.69 -32.73
CA VAL A 1136 4.20 22.50 -31.99
C VAL A 1136 2.88 22.00 -32.57
N LYS A 1137 1.88 22.89 -32.72
CA LYS A 1137 0.57 22.55 -33.29
C LYS A 1137 0.67 22.06 -34.74
N GLN A 1138 1.49 22.69 -35.57
CA GLN A 1138 1.71 22.24 -36.94
C GLN A 1138 2.36 20.84 -37.00
N LEU A 1139 3.49 20.65 -36.31
CA LEU A 1139 4.24 19.39 -36.34
C LEU A 1139 3.43 18.22 -35.75
N ARG A 1140 2.65 18.44 -34.69
CA ARG A 1140 1.69 17.49 -34.11
C ARG A 1140 0.66 17.03 -35.15
N GLN A 1141 0.11 17.96 -35.93
CA GLN A 1141 -0.85 17.61 -36.98
C GLN A 1141 -0.19 16.81 -38.11
N GLU A 1142 1.02 17.16 -38.53
CA GLU A 1142 1.78 16.40 -39.54
C GLU A 1142 2.11 14.98 -39.06
N VAL A 1143 2.60 14.83 -37.82
CA VAL A 1143 2.90 13.53 -37.18
C VAL A 1143 1.66 12.65 -37.13
N ARG A 1144 0.53 13.16 -36.60
CA ARG A 1144 -0.74 12.41 -36.56
C ARG A 1144 -1.24 12.03 -37.95
N THR A 1145 -1.15 12.95 -38.91
CA THR A 1145 -1.53 12.69 -40.32
C THR A 1145 -0.64 11.63 -40.97
N PHE A 1146 0.61 11.46 -40.54
CA PHE A 1146 1.47 10.36 -40.96
C PHE A 1146 1.13 9.05 -40.24
N ALA A 1147 0.98 9.06 -38.91
CA ALA A 1147 0.70 7.88 -38.11
C ALA A 1147 -0.61 7.17 -38.50
N MET A 1148 -1.67 7.93 -38.80
CA MET A 1148 -2.98 7.39 -39.23
C MET A 1148 -2.96 6.68 -40.60
N LYS A 1149 -1.84 6.70 -41.35
CA LYS A 1149 -1.70 5.94 -42.60
C LYS A 1149 -1.47 4.44 -42.37
N TRP A 1150 -1.17 4.05 -41.14
CA TRP A 1150 -0.66 2.72 -40.80
C TRP A 1150 -1.66 1.95 -39.91
N PRO A 1151 -1.81 0.62 -40.09
CA PRO A 1151 -2.71 -0.18 -39.27
C PRO A 1151 -2.33 -0.16 -37.78
N LEU A 1152 -3.28 -0.56 -36.92
CA LEU A 1152 -3.07 -0.76 -35.49
C LEU A 1152 -3.39 -2.23 -35.16
N PRO A 1153 -2.42 -3.06 -34.73
CA PRO A 1153 -2.64 -4.47 -34.43
C PRO A 1153 -3.82 -4.71 -33.49
N GLY A 1154 -4.76 -5.55 -33.95
CA GLY A 1154 -5.96 -5.92 -33.20
C GLY A 1154 -7.10 -4.90 -33.20
N VAL A 1155 -6.98 -3.80 -33.94
CA VAL A 1155 -8.02 -2.75 -34.03
C VAL A 1155 -8.46 -2.57 -35.49
N ASP A 1156 -9.78 -2.57 -35.72
CA ASP A 1156 -10.33 -2.23 -37.02
C ASP A 1156 -10.39 -0.70 -37.19
N VAL A 1157 -9.28 -0.14 -37.68
CA VAL A 1157 -9.11 1.29 -37.91
C VAL A 1157 -10.15 1.88 -38.88
N THR A 1158 -10.82 1.07 -39.70
CA THR A 1158 -11.89 1.55 -40.61
C THR A 1158 -13.19 1.89 -39.88
N LYS A 1159 -13.36 1.37 -38.65
CA LYS A 1159 -14.52 1.65 -37.78
C LYS A 1159 -14.19 2.61 -36.63
N LEU A 1160 -12.91 2.94 -36.45
CA LEU A 1160 -12.46 3.78 -35.35
C LEU A 1160 -12.92 5.23 -35.56
N LYS A 1161 -13.47 5.84 -34.51
CA LYS A 1161 -13.88 7.25 -34.48
C LYS A 1161 -13.07 7.97 -33.41
N GLN A 1162 -12.81 9.26 -33.61
CA GLN A 1162 -12.27 10.10 -32.55
C GLN A 1162 -13.24 10.10 -31.36
N PRO A 1163 -12.80 9.76 -30.13
CA PRO A 1163 -13.65 9.81 -28.96
C PRO A 1163 -14.14 11.22 -28.66
N ALA A 1164 -15.35 11.34 -28.12
CA ALA A 1164 -15.77 12.55 -27.43
C ALA A 1164 -14.81 12.84 -26.27
N GLY A 1165 -14.68 14.11 -25.86
CA GLY A 1165 -13.79 14.46 -24.76
C GLY A 1165 -12.28 14.29 -25.02
N TYR A 1166 -11.85 13.79 -26.20
CA TYR A 1166 -10.44 13.82 -26.63
C TYR A 1166 -10.03 15.25 -27.02
N PHE A 1167 -10.06 16.13 -26.03
CA PHE A 1167 -9.61 17.51 -26.13
C PHE A 1167 -8.13 17.52 -26.51
N GLU A 1168 -7.76 18.50 -27.33
CA GLU A 1168 -6.36 18.76 -27.63
C GLU A 1168 -5.66 19.27 -26.37
N VAL A 1169 -5.04 18.37 -25.60
CA VAL A 1169 -4.06 18.74 -24.56
C VAL A 1169 -3.03 19.64 -25.23
N CYS A 1170 -3.08 20.92 -24.88
CA CYS A 1170 -2.22 22.00 -25.38
C CYS A 1170 -1.09 22.18 -24.39
#